data_AF-A0A8C8RDT4-F1
#
_entry.id   AF-A0A8C8RDT4-F1
#
_cell.length_a   1.000
_cell.length_b   1.000
_cell.length_c   1.000
_cell.angle_alpha   90.00
_cell.angle_beta   90.00
_cell.angle_gamma   90.00
#
_symmetry.space_group_name_H-M   'P 1'
#
loop_
_entity.id
_entity.type
_entity.pdbx_description
1 polymer ?
#
loop_
_entity_poly.entity_id
_entity_poly.type
_entity_poly.pdbx_seq_one_letter_code
_entity_poly.pdbx_strand_id
1 'polypeptide(L)'
;LFGVHTVIDKYLYAMRLSDETLLDIMARFRREMQNGLSRDFNPTATVKMLPTFVRSIPDGSEKGDFIALDLGGSYFRILRVKVSHEKKQTVQMETEIYNTPEDIMHGSGTRLFDHVAECLGDFMEKQQIKDKKLPVGFTFSFPCRQTKLDEGVLITWTKRFKASGVEGADVVKLLNRAIKKRGDYDADIMAVVNDTVGTMMTCGFDDQRCEVGLIIGTGTNACYMEEMRHIDLVEGDEGRMCINTEWGAFGDDGSLEDIRTEFDREIDRGSLNPGKQLFEKMVSGLYMGELVRLILVKMAKEGLLFEGRITPELLTKGKFETKHVSAIEKSKEGLNKAKEILTRLGVEPSHEDCIAVHHVCTIVSFRSANLVASTLGAILNQLRDNKGVTRLRTTVGVDGSLYKMHPQYARRLQKTTRRLVPDSEVRFLLSESGSGKGAAMVTAVAYRLAEQHRLIDETLAEFKLTHEQLLQIKKRMRTEIEAGLRKKTHENAKVKMLPTFVRSTPDGTENGDFLALDLGGTNFRVLLVKIRSGKRRTVEMHNKIYAIPIEVMQGTGEELFDHIVTCISDFLDYMGIKGARLPLGFTFSFPCKQTSLDAGILLNWTKGFKATDCEGEDVVYLLREGIKRREEFELDVVAVVNDTVGTMMTCAYEDPNCEIGLIVGTGSNACYMEEMRNIEMVEGDQGRMCVNMEWGAFGDNGCLDDIRTIYDKAVDDYSLNAGKQRYEKMISGMYLGEIVRNILIDFTKRGFLFRGQISETLKTRGIFETKFLSQIESDRLALLQVRAILQQLGLNGTCDDSIIVKTVCGAVSRRAAQVCGAGMAAVVDKIRENRGLDHLEITVGVDGTLYKLHPHFSKIMHQTVKDLAPKCNVTFLLSEDGSGKGAALITAVGCRLRDAEQN
;
A
#
# COMPACT_ATOMS: atom_id res chain seq x y z
N LEU A 1 6.86 68.71 0.90
CA LEU A 1 6.32 67.33 0.92
C LEU A 1 6.00 66.79 -0.49
N PHE A 2 5.15 67.43 -1.31
CA PHE A 2 4.81 66.91 -2.65
C PHE A 2 6.00 66.72 -3.60
N GLY A 3 7.06 67.53 -3.53
CA GLY A 3 8.23 67.41 -4.40
C GLY A 3 9.06 66.13 -4.20
N VAL A 4 9.43 65.81 -2.95
CA VAL A 4 10.33 64.68 -2.62
C VAL A 4 9.69 63.34 -2.99
N HIS A 5 8.42 63.11 -2.61
CA HIS A 5 7.72 61.86 -2.93
C HIS A 5 7.63 61.62 -4.45
N THR A 6 7.34 62.64 -5.24
CA THR A 6 7.25 62.51 -6.71
C THR A 6 8.60 62.18 -7.36
N VAL A 7 9.71 62.68 -6.82
CA VAL A 7 11.05 62.33 -7.31
C VAL A 7 11.35 60.86 -7.01
N ILE A 8 11.12 60.40 -5.78
CA ILE A 8 11.35 59.00 -5.40
C ILE A 8 10.42 58.04 -6.17
N ASP A 9 9.16 58.41 -6.39
CA ASP A 9 8.21 57.61 -7.16
C ASP A 9 8.63 57.43 -8.62
N LYS A 10 9.20 58.47 -9.24
CA LYS A 10 9.77 58.37 -10.59
C LYS A 10 11.04 57.53 -10.59
N TYR A 11 11.91 57.72 -9.60
CA TYR A 11 13.18 57.01 -9.48
C TYR A 11 12.98 55.50 -9.29
N LEU A 12 12.02 55.11 -8.44
CA LEU A 12 11.67 53.73 -8.15
C LEU A 12 10.41 53.26 -8.87
N TYR A 13 10.11 53.84 -10.03
CA TYR A 13 8.88 53.53 -10.79
C TYR A 13 8.73 52.03 -11.07
N ALA A 14 9.82 51.35 -11.46
CA ALA A 14 9.82 49.90 -11.71
C ALA A 14 9.47 49.03 -10.48
N MET A 15 9.58 49.57 -9.26
CA MET A 15 9.18 48.87 -8.04
C MET A 15 7.71 49.10 -7.67
N ARG A 16 7.01 50.02 -8.35
CA ARG A 16 5.61 50.37 -8.10
C ARG A 16 4.69 49.59 -9.04
N LEU A 17 4.44 48.34 -8.69
CA LEU A 17 3.65 47.41 -9.50
C LEU A 17 2.17 47.80 -9.53
N SER A 18 1.61 47.90 -10.74
CA SER A 18 0.19 48.14 -10.99
C SER A 18 -0.64 46.86 -10.78
N ASP A 19 -1.96 46.99 -10.61
CA ASP A 19 -2.83 45.81 -10.52
C ASP A 19 -2.77 44.95 -11.79
N GLU A 20 -2.62 45.55 -12.97
CA GLU A 20 -2.45 44.82 -14.23
C GLU A 20 -1.19 43.94 -14.21
N THR A 21 -0.06 44.50 -13.76
CA THR A 21 1.19 43.76 -13.60
C THR A 21 1.06 42.65 -12.56
N LEU A 22 0.36 42.90 -11.46
CA LEU A 22 0.14 41.91 -10.40
C LEU A 22 -0.76 40.75 -10.87
N LEU A 23 -1.79 41.04 -11.66
CA LEU A 23 -2.65 40.02 -12.28
C LEU A 23 -1.86 39.17 -13.29
N ASP A 24 -0.95 39.77 -14.06
CA ASP A 24 -0.06 39.03 -14.96
C ASP A 24 0.90 38.12 -14.17
N ILE A 25 1.56 38.62 -13.12
CA ILE A 25 2.40 37.80 -12.24
C ILE A 25 1.60 36.65 -11.63
N MET A 26 0.37 36.90 -11.19
CA MET A 26 -0.54 35.87 -10.68
C MET A 26 -0.82 34.80 -11.73
N ALA A 27 -1.07 35.18 -12.99
CA ALA A 27 -1.28 34.24 -14.09
C ALA A 27 -0.02 33.43 -14.43
N ARG A 28 1.15 34.06 -14.44
CA ARG A 28 2.44 33.38 -14.62
C ARG A 28 2.69 32.34 -13.54
N PHE A 29 2.50 32.71 -12.26
CA PHE A 29 2.69 31.78 -11.14
C PHE A 29 1.69 30.62 -11.18
N ARG A 30 0.45 30.88 -11.58
CA ARG A 30 -0.55 29.82 -11.77
C ARG A 30 -0.11 28.78 -12.81
N ARG A 31 0.51 29.21 -13.90
CA ARG A 31 1.10 28.30 -14.90
C ARG A 31 2.28 27.51 -14.32
N GLU A 32 3.15 28.16 -13.54
CA GLU A 32 4.26 27.46 -12.88
C GLU A 32 3.79 26.41 -11.86
N MET A 33 2.67 26.64 -11.16
CA MET A 33 2.04 25.63 -10.32
C MET A 33 1.61 24.40 -11.14
N GLN A 34 1.00 24.60 -12.31
CA GLN A 34 0.60 23.51 -13.21
C GLN A 34 1.81 22.74 -13.74
N ASN A 35 2.86 23.46 -14.14
CA ASN A 35 4.12 22.84 -14.60
C ASN A 35 4.77 21.99 -13.49
N GLY A 36 4.77 22.48 -12.25
CA GLY A 36 5.35 21.77 -11.12
C GLY A 36 4.57 20.51 -10.71
N LEU A 37 3.24 20.50 -10.89
CA LEU A 37 2.41 19.33 -10.56
C LEU A 37 2.41 18.27 -11.67
N SER A 38 2.57 18.69 -12.93
CA SER A 38 2.58 17.80 -14.09
C SER A 38 3.84 16.94 -14.16
N ARG A 39 3.66 15.65 -14.44
CA ARG A 39 4.80 14.72 -14.64
C ARG A 39 5.70 15.13 -15.81
N ASP A 40 5.12 15.76 -16.84
CA ASP A 40 5.83 16.10 -18.07
C ASP A 40 6.77 17.30 -17.89
N PHE A 41 6.40 18.26 -17.05
CA PHE A 41 7.14 19.52 -16.88
C PHE A 41 7.89 19.63 -15.54
N ASN A 42 7.52 18.85 -14.53
CA ASN A 42 8.14 18.89 -13.20
C ASN A 42 9.68 18.82 -13.21
N PRO A 43 10.34 17.98 -14.03
CA PRO A 43 11.81 17.88 -14.04
C PRO A 43 12.52 19.22 -14.29
N THR A 44 11.90 20.12 -15.07
CA THR A 44 12.44 21.43 -15.43
C THR A 44 11.73 22.61 -14.76
N ALA A 45 10.62 22.39 -14.05
CA ALA A 45 9.86 23.44 -13.39
C ALA A 45 10.69 24.15 -12.29
N THR A 46 10.57 25.47 -12.19
CA THR A 46 11.23 26.25 -11.14
C THR A 46 10.47 26.18 -9.82
N VAL A 47 9.15 26.32 -9.87
CA VAL A 47 8.23 26.08 -8.75
C VAL A 47 8.01 24.57 -8.63
N LYS A 48 8.55 23.97 -7.56
CA LYS A 48 8.72 22.51 -7.48
C LYS A 48 7.47 21.73 -7.10
N MET A 49 6.49 22.38 -6.46
CA MET A 49 5.21 21.78 -6.08
C MET A 49 5.38 20.41 -5.38
N LEU A 50 6.21 20.40 -4.34
CA LEU A 50 6.68 19.18 -3.68
C LEU A 50 5.55 18.52 -2.86
N PRO A 51 5.30 17.21 -3.06
CA PRO A 51 4.41 16.43 -2.19
C PRO A 51 4.95 16.33 -0.77
N THR A 52 4.10 16.62 0.22
CA THR A 52 4.49 16.60 1.65
C THR A 52 4.06 15.33 2.39
N PHE A 53 3.26 14.49 1.75
CA PHE A 53 2.60 13.32 2.36
C PHE A 53 1.63 13.64 3.50
N VAL A 54 1.31 14.92 3.73
CA VAL A 54 0.29 15.31 4.69
C VAL A 54 -1.07 15.46 4.00
N ARG A 55 -2.01 14.54 4.27
CA ARG A 55 -3.26 14.40 3.52
C ARG A 55 -4.47 15.15 4.09
N SER A 56 -4.38 15.62 5.33
CA SER A 56 -5.44 16.42 5.96
C SER A 56 -4.87 17.35 7.03
N ILE A 57 -5.63 18.39 7.36
CA ILE A 57 -5.44 19.18 8.56
C ILE A 57 -5.85 18.37 9.81
N PRO A 58 -5.49 18.82 11.03
CA PRO A 58 -5.86 18.13 12.25
C PRO A 58 -7.38 17.99 12.40
N ASP A 59 -7.87 16.82 12.79
CA ASP A 59 -9.30 16.50 12.89
C ASP A 59 -9.83 16.46 14.32
N GLY A 60 -8.94 16.62 15.31
CA GLY A 60 -9.27 16.58 16.72
C GLY A 60 -9.19 15.17 17.33
N SER A 61 -8.70 14.17 16.59
CA SER A 61 -8.36 12.86 17.12
C SER A 61 -6.91 12.78 17.64
N GLU A 62 -6.10 13.79 17.36
CA GLU A 62 -4.69 13.84 17.77
C GLU A 62 -4.56 13.87 19.29
N LYS A 63 -3.66 13.05 19.82
CA LYS A 63 -3.38 12.94 21.25
C LYS A 63 -1.97 12.40 21.47
N GLY A 64 -1.31 12.84 22.53
CA GLY A 64 0.02 12.35 22.92
C GLY A 64 0.94 13.43 23.46
N ASP A 65 2.19 13.05 23.70
CA ASP A 65 3.30 13.90 24.14
C ASP A 65 4.42 13.76 23.10
N PHE A 66 4.79 14.87 22.48
CA PHE A 66 5.67 14.89 21.30
C PHE A 66 6.78 15.91 21.47
N ILE A 67 7.90 15.68 20.78
CA ILE A 67 8.96 16.67 20.59
C ILE A 67 8.84 17.24 19.18
N ALA A 68 9.02 18.55 19.02
CA ALA A 68 9.11 19.20 17.71
C ALA A 68 10.41 20.01 17.61
N LEU A 69 11.20 19.72 16.58
CA LEU A 69 12.37 20.49 16.18
C LEU A 69 11.96 21.53 15.14
N ASP A 70 12.47 22.75 15.21
CA ASP A 70 12.21 23.83 14.25
C ASP A 70 13.50 24.49 13.79
N LEU A 71 14.04 24.03 12.65
CA LEU A 71 15.32 24.46 12.08
C LEU A 71 15.13 25.12 10.70
N GLY A 72 15.81 26.26 10.51
CA GLY A 72 15.88 26.97 9.24
C GLY A 72 15.22 28.35 9.24
N GLY A 73 14.51 28.71 10.31
CA GLY A 73 14.00 30.06 10.56
C GLY A 73 15.08 31.04 11.07
N SER A 74 14.65 32.10 11.77
CA SER A 74 15.57 33.05 12.44
C SER A 74 16.28 32.44 13.66
N TYR A 75 15.66 31.44 14.27
CA TYR A 75 16.12 30.78 15.49
C TYR A 75 15.90 29.28 15.35
N PHE A 76 16.79 28.46 15.92
CA PHE A 76 16.53 27.04 16.11
C PHE A 76 15.75 26.85 17.42
N ARG A 77 14.61 26.15 17.36
CA ARG A 77 13.76 25.90 18.52
C ARG A 77 13.52 24.42 18.71
N ILE A 78 13.35 24.03 19.97
CA ILE A 78 12.88 22.71 20.37
C ILE A 78 11.66 22.91 21.25
N LEU A 79 10.59 22.18 20.93
CA LEU A 79 9.33 22.24 21.65
C LEU A 79 8.97 20.85 22.18
N ARG A 80 8.31 20.84 23.33
CA ARG A 80 7.52 19.70 23.79
C ARG A 80 6.06 20.07 23.69
N VAL A 81 5.28 19.26 23.00
CA VAL A 81 3.87 19.52 22.71
C VAL A 81 3.03 18.37 23.26
N LYS A 82 2.16 18.67 24.23
CA LYS A 82 1.21 17.72 24.81
C LYS A 82 -0.20 18.05 24.33
N VAL A 83 -0.87 17.06 23.76
CA VAL A 83 -2.24 17.18 23.24
C VAL A 83 -3.15 16.27 24.08
N SER A 84 -4.06 16.88 24.84
CA SER A 84 -4.95 16.17 25.76
C SER A 84 -6.25 15.68 25.11
N HIS A 85 -6.89 14.68 25.72
CA HIS A 85 -8.12 14.02 25.25
C HIS A 85 -9.41 14.62 25.85
N GLU A 86 -9.34 15.78 26.53
CA GLU A 86 -10.52 16.35 27.19
C GLU A 86 -11.51 16.97 26.18
N LYS A 87 -12.79 17.14 26.59
CA LYS A 87 -13.88 17.69 25.75
C LYS A 87 -13.56 19.06 25.10
N LYS A 88 -12.53 19.75 25.60
CA LYS A 88 -11.83 20.84 24.90
C LYS A 88 -10.38 20.39 24.79
N GLN A 89 -9.92 19.93 23.63
CA GLN A 89 -8.52 19.57 23.43
C GLN A 89 -7.64 20.75 23.82
N THR A 90 -6.87 20.60 24.90
CA THR A 90 -5.90 21.61 25.33
C THR A 90 -4.52 21.19 24.84
N VAL A 91 -3.80 22.14 24.25
CA VAL A 91 -2.41 21.95 23.82
C VAL A 91 -1.51 22.68 24.81
N GLN A 92 -0.65 21.94 25.50
CA GLN A 92 0.39 22.50 26.36
C GLN A 92 1.71 22.46 25.60
N MET A 93 2.44 23.58 25.62
CA MET A 93 3.71 23.70 24.91
C MET A 93 4.78 24.29 25.81
N GLU A 94 5.93 23.64 25.83
CA GLU A 94 7.17 24.14 26.40
C GLU A 94 8.15 24.35 25.24
N THR A 95 8.93 25.44 25.25
CA THR A 95 9.81 25.80 24.12
C THR A 95 11.12 26.36 24.63
N GLU A 96 12.21 25.97 23.97
CA GLU A 96 13.53 26.52 24.20
C GLU A 96 14.18 26.94 22.87
N ILE A 97 14.92 28.04 22.90
CA ILE A 97 15.62 28.58 21.73
C ILE A 97 17.11 28.30 21.89
N TYR A 98 17.69 27.67 20.88
CA TYR A 98 19.10 27.35 20.83
C TYR A 98 19.80 28.25 19.80
N ASN A 99 20.94 28.83 20.20
CA ASN A 99 21.76 29.59 19.27
C ASN A 99 22.39 28.63 18.25
N THR A 100 22.38 29.03 16.97
CA THR A 100 23.07 28.29 15.91
C THR A 100 24.11 29.22 15.29
N PRO A 101 25.38 29.12 15.71
CA PRO A 101 26.46 29.97 15.22
C PRO A 101 26.65 29.92 13.70
N GLU A 102 27.18 30.99 13.12
CA GLU A 102 27.39 31.08 11.67
C GLU A 102 28.38 30.04 11.13
N ASP A 103 29.40 29.68 11.90
CA ASP A 103 30.35 28.62 11.55
C ASP A 103 29.72 27.21 11.55
N ILE A 104 28.60 27.03 12.27
CA ILE A 104 27.78 25.80 12.21
C ILE A 104 26.89 25.82 10.97
N MET A 105 26.22 26.94 10.68
CA MET A 105 25.35 27.09 9.50
C MET A 105 26.10 26.95 8.16
N HIS A 106 27.37 27.36 8.12
CA HIS A 106 28.25 27.30 6.95
C HIS A 106 29.30 26.17 7.03
N GLY A 107 29.27 25.34 8.06
CA GLY A 107 30.22 24.27 8.30
C GLY A 107 29.93 23.00 7.50
N SER A 108 30.28 21.84 8.06
CA SER A 108 29.89 20.54 7.51
C SER A 108 28.51 20.13 8.02
N GLY A 109 27.79 19.33 7.25
CA GLY A 109 26.54 18.69 7.66
C GLY A 109 26.68 17.90 8.96
N THR A 110 27.79 17.18 9.14
CA THR A 110 28.08 16.46 10.39
C THR A 110 28.06 17.39 11.60
N ARG A 111 28.80 18.51 11.55
CA ARG A 111 28.80 19.52 12.62
C ARG A 111 27.41 20.11 12.86
N LEU A 112 26.63 20.38 11.81
CA LEU A 112 25.27 20.90 11.94
C LEU A 112 24.36 19.90 12.69
N PHE A 113 24.34 18.64 12.26
CA PHE A 113 23.45 17.64 12.89
C PHE A 113 23.97 17.17 14.26
N ASP A 114 25.28 17.18 14.50
CA ASP A 114 25.85 16.98 15.84
C ASP A 114 25.38 18.09 16.81
N HIS A 115 25.37 19.35 16.36
CA HIS A 115 24.83 20.48 17.13
C HIS A 115 23.33 20.34 17.41
N VAL A 116 22.54 19.93 16.41
CA VAL A 116 21.09 19.68 16.58
C VAL A 116 20.84 18.56 17.59
N ALA A 117 21.59 17.45 17.50
CA ALA A 117 21.50 16.36 18.47
C ALA A 117 21.94 16.80 19.88
N GLU A 118 22.94 17.67 19.98
CA GLU A 118 23.35 18.22 21.27
C GLU A 118 22.26 19.05 21.95
N CYS A 119 21.65 19.96 21.22
CA CYS A 119 20.54 20.76 21.74
C CYS A 119 19.33 19.87 22.12
N LEU A 120 19.04 18.83 21.34
CA LEU A 120 17.95 17.90 21.65
C LEU A 120 18.24 17.12 22.95
N GLY A 121 19.46 16.61 23.12
CA GLY A 121 19.86 15.92 24.35
C GLY A 121 19.78 16.82 25.58
N ASP A 122 20.24 18.07 25.47
CA ASP A 122 20.14 19.08 26.55
C ASP A 122 18.69 19.41 26.90
N PHE A 123 17.84 19.63 25.89
CA PHE A 123 16.40 19.85 26.09
C PHE A 123 15.73 18.68 26.81
N MET A 124 15.98 17.45 26.36
CA MET A 124 15.39 16.25 26.96
C MET A 124 15.88 16.00 28.40
N GLU A 125 17.12 16.37 28.71
CA GLU A 125 17.67 16.32 30.07
C GLU A 125 16.96 17.32 30.99
N LYS A 126 16.89 18.60 30.57
CA LYS A 126 16.21 19.67 31.33
C LYS A 126 14.75 19.35 31.60
N GLN A 127 14.08 18.71 30.65
CA GLN A 127 12.67 18.32 30.75
C GLN A 127 12.44 16.96 31.43
N GLN A 128 13.51 16.21 31.76
CA GLN A 128 13.46 14.86 32.34
C GLN A 128 12.58 13.90 31.52
N ILE A 129 12.91 13.77 30.23
CA ILE A 129 12.15 12.97 29.26
C ILE A 129 13.00 12.04 28.39
N LYS A 130 14.30 11.88 28.67
CA LYS A 130 15.19 11.00 27.89
C LYS A 130 14.73 9.54 27.87
N ASP A 131 14.08 9.08 28.93
CA ASP A 131 13.56 7.73 29.13
C ASP A 131 12.21 7.47 28.44
N LYS A 132 11.51 8.52 27.99
CA LYS A 132 10.11 8.42 27.53
C LYS A 132 9.94 8.05 26.05
N LYS A 133 11.03 8.03 25.27
CA LYS A 133 11.02 7.74 23.82
C LYS A 133 9.90 8.49 23.07
N LEU A 134 9.80 9.80 23.32
CA LEU A 134 8.75 10.61 22.72
C LEU A 134 8.94 10.70 21.19
N PRO A 135 7.88 10.58 20.39
CA PRO A 135 7.98 10.77 18.95
C PRO A 135 8.40 12.20 18.60
N VAL A 136 9.27 12.33 17.60
CA VAL A 136 9.88 13.59 17.19
C VAL A 136 9.36 14.00 15.81
N GLY A 137 8.78 15.19 15.73
CA GLY A 137 8.53 15.91 14.49
C GLY A 137 9.66 16.87 14.17
N PHE A 138 10.06 16.94 12.91
CA PHE A 138 11.12 17.84 12.47
C PHE A 138 10.59 18.85 11.45
N THR A 139 10.35 20.07 11.90
CA THR A 139 10.19 21.21 10.98
C THR A 139 11.56 21.58 10.42
N PHE A 140 11.71 21.38 9.13
CA PHE A 140 12.93 21.67 8.39
C PHE A 140 12.58 22.55 7.19
N SER A 141 12.83 23.85 7.32
CA SER A 141 12.33 24.90 6.42
C SER A 141 13.12 25.01 5.11
N PHE A 142 13.32 23.91 4.39
CA PHE A 142 14.07 23.85 3.14
C PHE A 142 13.35 22.96 2.12
N PRO A 143 13.61 23.14 0.81
CA PRO A 143 13.05 22.28 -0.21
C PRO A 143 13.57 20.85 -0.05
N CYS A 144 12.68 19.94 0.31
CA CYS A 144 12.98 18.52 0.49
C CYS A 144 12.13 17.66 -0.45
N ARG A 145 12.78 16.73 -1.15
CA ARG A 145 12.07 15.64 -1.83
C ARG A 145 11.72 14.57 -0.79
N GLN A 146 10.45 14.19 -0.73
CA GLN A 146 9.94 13.18 0.18
C GLN A 146 9.26 12.06 -0.61
N THR A 147 9.32 10.84 -0.12
CA THR A 147 8.51 9.70 -0.62
C THR A 147 7.58 9.13 0.47
N LYS A 148 7.74 9.63 1.70
CA LYS A 148 7.01 9.29 2.93
C LYS A 148 7.29 10.36 3.99
N LEU A 149 6.49 10.39 5.07
CA LEU A 149 6.57 11.43 6.11
C LEU A 149 7.91 11.46 6.87
N ASP A 150 8.51 10.31 7.13
CA ASP A 150 9.76 10.12 7.88
C ASP A 150 11.02 10.21 7.00
N GLU A 151 10.92 10.83 5.82
CA GLU A 151 12.03 11.02 4.88
C GLU A 151 12.07 12.48 4.40
N GLY A 152 13.27 13.07 4.32
CA GLY A 152 13.46 14.41 3.76
C GLY A 152 14.80 14.55 3.07
N VAL A 153 14.86 14.33 1.76
CA VAL A 153 16.08 14.53 0.98
C VAL A 153 16.21 16.00 0.61
N LEU A 154 17.19 16.70 1.19
CA LEU A 154 17.41 18.11 0.92
C LEU A 154 17.76 18.30 -0.57
N ILE A 155 16.99 19.13 -1.28
CA ILE A 155 17.24 19.45 -2.68
C ILE A 155 18.36 20.48 -2.78
N THR A 156 18.20 21.60 -2.09
CA THR A 156 19.17 22.70 -2.08
C THR A 156 19.01 23.52 -0.81
N TRP A 157 20.11 24.04 -0.28
CA TRP A 157 20.02 25.04 0.77
C TRP A 157 19.46 26.37 0.25
N THR A 158 18.79 27.08 1.15
CA THR A 158 18.26 28.45 0.94
C THR A 158 18.58 29.32 2.16
N LYS A 159 18.26 30.61 2.08
CA LYS A 159 18.43 31.58 3.17
C LYS A 159 19.90 31.72 3.63
N ARG A 160 20.19 31.36 4.90
CA ARG A 160 21.49 31.54 5.57
C ARG A 160 22.28 30.25 5.75
N PHE A 161 21.76 29.11 5.31
CA PHE A 161 22.41 27.82 5.52
C PHE A 161 23.20 27.43 4.28
N LYS A 162 24.38 26.82 4.47
CA LYS A 162 25.17 26.22 3.39
C LYS A 162 26.08 25.09 3.90
N ALA A 163 25.57 24.26 4.81
CA ALA A 163 26.36 23.18 5.37
C ALA A 163 26.67 22.10 4.31
N SER A 164 27.95 21.75 4.14
CA SER A 164 28.40 20.82 3.09
C SER A 164 27.99 19.36 3.38
N GLY A 165 27.78 18.56 2.33
CA GLY A 165 27.43 17.14 2.47
C GLY A 165 26.00 16.85 2.94
N VAL A 166 25.09 17.82 2.84
CA VAL A 166 23.66 17.66 3.17
C VAL A 166 22.76 17.69 1.94
N GLU A 167 23.04 18.53 0.94
CA GLU A 167 22.29 18.56 -0.32
C GLU A 167 22.38 17.18 -1.00
N GLY A 168 21.24 16.62 -1.41
CA GLY A 168 21.11 15.26 -1.94
C GLY A 168 21.02 14.14 -0.88
N ALA A 169 21.21 14.46 0.40
CA ALA A 169 21.12 13.49 1.50
C ALA A 169 19.80 13.62 2.28
N ASP A 170 19.37 12.49 2.86
CA ASP A 170 18.20 12.42 3.74
C ASP A 170 18.56 12.95 5.13
N VAL A 171 17.94 14.06 5.53
CA VAL A 171 18.23 14.75 6.79
C VAL A 171 17.81 13.96 8.01
N VAL A 172 16.83 13.06 7.88
CA VAL A 172 16.42 12.15 8.96
C VAL A 172 17.54 11.17 9.27
N LYS A 173 18.14 10.58 8.23
CA LYS A 173 19.30 9.67 8.37
C LYS A 173 20.51 10.39 8.95
N LEU A 174 20.75 11.65 8.56
CA LEU A 174 21.85 12.44 9.11
C LEU A 174 21.65 12.74 10.59
N LEU A 175 20.44 13.16 10.99
CA LEU A 175 20.12 13.42 12.39
C LEU A 175 20.15 12.14 13.24
N ASN A 176 19.57 11.04 12.75
CA ASN A 176 19.65 9.73 13.42
C ASN A 176 21.09 9.25 13.62
N ARG A 177 21.98 9.51 12.64
CA ARG A 177 23.41 9.21 12.78
C ARG A 177 24.07 10.05 13.88
N ALA A 178 23.75 11.34 13.97
CA ALA A 178 24.28 12.23 15.00
C ALA A 178 23.78 11.83 16.41
N ILE A 179 22.50 11.51 16.56
CA ILE A 179 21.90 10.99 17.80
C ILE A 179 22.58 9.68 18.21
N LYS A 180 22.71 8.72 17.28
CA LYS A 180 23.38 7.44 17.53
C LYS A 180 24.85 7.59 17.91
N LYS A 181 25.57 8.53 17.30
CA LYS A 181 26.97 8.84 17.63
C LYS A 181 27.11 9.36 19.06
N ARG A 182 26.11 10.08 19.56
CA ARG A 182 26.08 10.62 20.92
C ARG A 182 25.76 9.54 21.97
N GLY A 183 24.72 8.74 21.72
CA GLY A 183 24.38 7.55 22.51
C GLY A 183 23.79 7.80 23.91
N ASP A 184 23.43 9.03 24.26
CA ASP A 184 22.89 9.43 25.57
C ASP A 184 21.34 9.49 25.63
N TYR A 185 20.65 9.32 24.50
CA TYR A 185 19.19 9.16 24.42
C TYR A 185 18.78 8.51 23.08
N ASP A 186 17.53 8.03 23.02
CA ASP A 186 16.86 7.58 21.80
C ASP A 186 15.82 8.62 21.36
N ALA A 187 15.71 8.86 20.05
CA ALA A 187 14.69 9.73 19.48
C ALA A 187 14.15 9.11 18.19
N ASP A 188 12.83 9.05 18.08
CA ASP A 188 12.14 8.46 16.93
C ASP A 188 11.58 9.56 16.03
N ILE A 189 12.27 9.86 14.93
CA ILE A 189 11.88 10.91 13.99
C ILE A 189 10.80 10.37 13.06
N MET A 190 9.54 10.69 13.39
CA MET A 190 8.36 10.15 12.69
C MET A 190 7.91 11.00 11.50
N ALA A 191 8.29 12.28 11.48
CA ALA A 191 7.85 13.20 10.42
C ALA A 191 8.87 14.32 10.17
N VAL A 192 9.07 14.66 8.90
CA VAL A 192 9.71 15.90 8.47
C VAL A 192 8.70 16.75 7.71
N VAL A 193 8.56 18.00 8.11
CA VAL A 193 7.63 18.95 7.48
C VAL A 193 8.31 20.27 7.19
N ASN A 194 7.85 20.98 6.16
CA ASN A 194 8.23 22.36 5.93
C ASN A 194 7.53 23.28 6.96
N ASP A 195 8.09 24.45 7.24
CA ASP A 195 7.47 25.42 8.16
C ASP A 195 6.11 25.92 7.68
N THR A 196 5.92 26.08 6.37
CA THR A 196 4.59 26.37 5.78
C THR A 196 3.56 25.32 6.18
N VAL A 197 3.90 24.03 6.08
CA VAL A 197 3.02 22.91 6.46
C VAL A 197 2.75 22.95 7.96
N GLY A 198 3.78 23.16 8.79
CA GLY A 198 3.62 23.32 10.23
C GLY A 198 2.72 24.50 10.60
N THR A 199 2.82 25.64 9.90
CA THR A 199 1.93 26.79 10.07
C THR A 199 0.49 26.46 9.66
N MET A 200 0.29 25.81 8.50
CA MET A 200 -1.03 25.40 8.05
C MET A 200 -1.71 24.48 9.07
N MET A 201 -0.98 23.51 9.62
CA MET A 201 -1.51 22.57 10.61
C MET A 201 -1.76 23.21 11.96
N THR A 202 -0.89 24.13 12.39
CA THR A 202 -1.10 24.91 13.62
C THR A 202 -2.40 25.70 13.56
N CYS A 203 -2.62 26.40 12.45
CA CYS A 203 -3.83 27.19 12.22
C CYS A 203 -5.05 26.31 11.90
N GLY A 204 -4.85 25.17 11.23
CA GLY A 204 -5.91 24.20 10.91
C GLY A 204 -6.51 23.53 12.14
N PHE A 205 -5.70 23.34 13.17
CA PHE A 205 -6.19 22.89 14.48
C PHE A 205 -7.21 23.88 15.07
N ASP A 206 -6.98 25.19 14.91
CA ASP A 206 -7.85 26.24 15.47
C ASP A 206 -9.01 26.64 14.51
N ASP A 207 -8.83 26.43 13.20
CA ASP A 207 -9.82 26.72 12.16
C ASP A 207 -9.78 25.66 11.05
N GLN A 208 -10.82 24.81 11.01
CA GLN A 208 -10.99 23.72 10.04
C GLN A 208 -11.14 24.17 8.58
N ARG A 209 -11.14 25.48 8.31
CA ARG A 209 -11.12 26.06 6.95
C ARG A 209 -9.71 26.40 6.48
N CYS A 210 -8.68 26.13 7.29
CA CYS A 210 -7.29 26.40 6.92
C CYS A 210 -6.87 25.46 5.79
N GLU A 211 -6.51 26.02 4.64
CA GLU A 211 -6.08 25.25 3.46
C GLU A 211 -4.77 25.77 2.87
N VAL A 212 -4.18 26.81 3.47
CA VAL A 212 -2.94 27.44 3.03
C VAL A 212 -2.08 27.75 4.26
N GLY A 213 -0.81 27.37 4.19
CA GLY A 213 0.24 27.82 5.11
C GLY A 213 1.15 28.82 4.42
N LEU A 214 1.37 29.98 5.02
CA LEU A 214 2.11 31.09 4.43
C LEU A 214 3.22 31.55 5.36
N ILE A 215 4.45 31.55 4.85
CA ILE A 215 5.62 32.07 5.56
C ILE A 215 6.13 33.34 4.89
N ILE A 216 6.28 34.40 5.70
CA ILE A 216 6.89 35.67 5.31
C ILE A 216 7.82 36.15 6.44
N GLY A 217 9.02 35.56 6.50
CA GLY A 217 10.02 35.78 7.54
C GLY A 217 11.41 35.97 6.94
N THR A 218 12.39 35.20 7.41
CA THR A 218 13.74 35.15 6.81
C THR A 218 13.67 34.76 5.34
N GLY A 219 12.88 33.73 5.04
CA GLY A 219 12.48 33.37 3.68
C GLY A 219 11.01 33.70 3.42
N THR A 220 10.53 33.34 2.24
CA THR A 220 9.09 33.28 1.96
C THR A 220 8.73 32.01 1.20
N ASN A 221 7.65 31.38 1.63
CA ASN A 221 7.11 30.19 0.99
C ASN A 221 5.60 30.07 1.26
N ALA A 222 4.91 29.24 0.48
CA ALA A 222 3.54 28.83 0.76
C ALA A 222 3.32 27.33 0.48
N CYS A 223 2.44 26.72 1.26
CA CYS A 223 1.87 25.42 0.96
C CYS A 223 0.34 25.51 0.91
N TYR A 224 -0.31 24.55 0.26
CA TYR A 224 -1.78 24.47 0.23
C TYR A 224 -2.28 23.04 0.01
N MET A 225 -3.55 22.78 0.31
CA MET A 225 -4.19 21.49 0.04
C MET A 225 -4.60 21.37 -1.43
N GLU A 226 -3.95 20.48 -2.18
CA GLU A 226 -4.27 20.15 -3.58
C GLU A 226 -5.04 18.83 -3.67
N GLU A 227 -5.85 18.65 -4.71
CA GLU A 227 -6.55 17.40 -5.00
C GLU A 227 -5.56 16.34 -5.50
N MET A 228 -5.63 15.12 -4.97
CA MET A 228 -4.70 14.03 -5.34
C MET A 228 -4.67 13.74 -6.84
N ARG A 229 -5.84 13.84 -7.50
CA ARG A 229 -5.97 13.68 -8.96
C ARG A 229 -5.20 14.70 -9.80
N HIS A 230 -4.67 15.78 -9.21
CA HIS A 230 -3.84 16.77 -9.89
C HIS A 230 -2.34 16.60 -9.60
N ILE A 231 -1.95 15.61 -8.79
CA ILE A 231 -0.57 15.40 -8.36
C ILE A 231 0.00 14.18 -9.09
N ASP A 232 0.45 14.35 -10.32
CA ASP A 232 0.88 13.23 -11.19
C ASP A 232 2.08 12.44 -10.63
N LEU A 233 2.82 13.02 -9.69
CA LEU A 233 4.02 12.46 -9.08
C LEU A 233 3.73 11.53 -7.90
N VAL A 234 2.48 11.45 -7.45
CA VAL A 234 2.05 10.56 -6.36
C VAL A 234 0.95 9.65 -6.88
N GLU A 235 1.09 8.34 -6.67
CA GLU A 235 0.05 7.39 -7.06
C GLU A 235 -1.18 7.53 -6.15
N GLY A 236 -2.35 7.67 -6.77
CA GLY A 236 -3.65 7.82 -6.11
C GLY A 236 -4.44 9.02 -6.63
N ASP A 237 -5.76 8.93 -6.57
CA ASP A 237 -6.69 9.96 -7.06
C ASP A 237 -7.67 10.45 -5.98
N GLU A 238 -7.64 9.86 -4.77
CA GLU A 238 -8.60 10.18 -3.71
C GLU A 238 -8.11 11.19 -2.68
N GLY A 239 -9.01 12.08 -2.28
CA GLY A 239 -8.72 13.06 -1.24
C GLY A 239 -7.71 14.11 -1.70
N ARG A 240 -6.97 14.64 -0.73
CA ARG A 240 -6.10 15.80 -0.92
C ARG A 240 -4.73 15.52 -0.32
N MET A 241 -3.74 16.27 -0.77
CA MET A 241 -2.42 16.32 -0.14
C MET A 241 -1.92 17.75 -0.11
N CYS A 242 -1.28 18.11 0.99
CA CYS A 242 -0.60 19.40 1.09
C CYS A 242 0.61 19.42 0.13
N ILE A 243 0.66 20.43 -0.72
CA ILE A 243 1.76 20.71 -1.63
C ILE A 243 2.56 21.88 -1.10
N ASN A 244 3.86 21.68 -0.97
CA ASN A 244 4.81 22.75 -0.72
C ASN A 244 5.26 23.36 -2.06
N THR A 245 4.86 24.60 -2.33
CA THR A 245 5.12 25.22 -3.64
C THR A 245 6.60 25.48 -3.90
N GLU A 246 7.37 25.78 -2.85
CA GLU A 246 8.73 26.34 -2.95
C GLU A 246 8.75 27.57 -3.87
N TRP A 247 7.77 28.46 -3.72
CA TRP A 247 7.60 29.62 -4.61
C TRP A 247 8.76 30.61 -4.60
N GLY A 248 9.72 30.46 -3.68
CA GLY A 248 10.85 31.34 -3.56
C GLY A 248 11.72 31.32 -4.82
N ALA A 249 11.74 30.17 -5.51
CA ALA A 249 12.43 29.92 -6.78
C ALA A 249 11.67 30.41 -8.01
N PHE A 250 10.48 31.00 -7.86
CA PHE A 250 9.73 31.56 -8.98
C PHE A 250 10.57 32.63 -9.71
N GLY A 251 10.70 32.52 -11.03
CA GLY A 251 11.53 33.41 -11.83
C GLY A 251 13.01 33.01 -11.94
N ASP A 252 13.46 31.92 -11.31
CA ASP A 252 14.85 31.43 -11.41
C ASP A 252 15.26 31.04 -12.85
N ASP A 253 14.29 30.85 -13.74
CA ASP A 253 14.44 30.60 -15.18
C ASP A 253 14.45 31.87 -16.03
N GLY A 254 14.32 33.04 -15.39
CA GLY A 254 14.25 34.34 -16.05
C GLY A 254 12.84 34.84 -16.35
N SER A 255 11.79 34.09 -15.98
CA SER A 255 10.38 34.46 -16.23
C SER A 255 9.89 35.73 -15.50
N LEU A 256 10.70 36.28 -14.59
CA LEU A 256 10.45 37.53 -13.86
C LEU A 256 11.48 38.64 -14.17
N GLU A 257 12.34 38.49 -15.18
CA GLU A 257 13.37 39.50 -15.47
C GLU A 257 12.82 40.89 -15.79
N ASP A 258 11.61 40.97 -16.33
CA ASP A 258 10.91 42.21 -16.68
C ASP A 258 10.48 43.03 -15.46
N ILE A 259 10.28 42.40 -14.30
CA ILE A 259 9.95 43.07 -13.04
C ILE A 259 11.15 43.23 -12.09
N ARG A 260 12.27 42.56 -12.39
CA ARG A 260 13.51 42.66 -11.62
C ARG A 260 14.30 43.92 -11.98
N THR A 261 14.70 44.66 -10.96
CA THR A 261 15.49 45.89 -11.09
C THR A 261 17.00 45.62 -11.02
N GLU A 262 17.81 46.64 -11.25
CA GLU A 262 19.27 46.55 -11.03
C GLU A 262 19.63 46.21 -9.58
N PHE A 263 18.85 46.68 -8.61
CA PHE A 263 19.05 46.39 -7.18
C PHE A 263 18.80 44.91 -6.86
N ASP A 264 17.79 44.32 -7.50
CA ASP A 264 17.48 42.90 -7.36
C ASP A 264 18.56 42.00 -7.98
N ARG A 265 19.28 42.49 -9.01
CA ARG A 265 20.42 41.80 -9.60
C ARG A 265 21.69 41.96 -8.77
N GLU A 266 21.89 43.12 -8.14
CA GLU A 266 23.03 43.35 -7.25
C GLU A 266 22.95 42.55 -5.96
N ILE A 267 21.78 42.51 -5.31
CA ILE A 267 21.60 41.70 -4.10
C ILE A 267 21.77 40.20 -4.39
N ASP A 268 21.33 39.74 -5.56
CA ASP A 268 21.47 38.37 -6.00
C ASP A 268 22.95 37.98 -6.21
N ARG A 269 23.71 38.81 -6.94
CA ARG A 269 25.16 38.62 -7.13
C ARG A 269 25.92 38.52 -5.81
N GLY A 270 25.52 39.29 -4.80
CA GLY A 270 26.14 39.28 -3.48
C GLY A 270 25.61 38.20 -2.52
N SER A 271 24.66 37.36 -2.92
CA SER A 271 24.00 36.38 -2.04
C SER A 271 24.78 35.06 -1.92
N LEU A 272 24.37 34.19 -0.98
CA LEU A 272 24.96 32.84 -0.83
C LEU A 272 24.56 31.88 -1.96
N ASN A 273 23.52 32.22 -2.72
CA ASN A 273 22.94 31.39 -3.77
C ASN A 273 22.60 32.23 -5.02
N PRO A 274 23.58 32.82 -5.72
CA PRO A 274 23.33 33.64 -6.90
C PRO A 274 22.52 32.88 -7.98
N GLY A 275 21.57 33.56 -8.62
CA GLY A 275 20.70 32.98 -9.64
C GLY A 275 19.63 32.03 -9.11
N LYS A 276 19.45 31.94 -7.79
CA LYS A 276 18.43 31.11 -7.13
C LYS A 276 17.57 31.92 -6.18
N GLN A 277 16.35 31.44 -5.91
CA GLN A 277 15.42 32.07 -4.98
C GLN A 277 15.13 33.54 -5.34
N LEU A 278 15.00 33.85 -6.65
CA LEU A 278 14.92 35.22 -7.14
C LEU A 278 13.65 35.95 -6.68
N PHE A 279 12.51 35.27 -6.68
CA PHE A 279 11.27 35.83 -6.13
C PHE A 279 11.38 36.08 -4.62
N GLU A 280 11.93 35.12 -3.86
CA GLU A 280 12.15 35.28 -2.42
C GLU A 280 13.06 36.49 -2.11
N LYS A 281 14.09 36.74 -2.93
CA LYS A 281 14.99 37.89 -2.80
C LYS A 281 14.32 39.24 -2.98
N MET A 282 13.22 39.31 -3.72
CA MET A 282 12.41 40.54 -3.86
C MET A 282 11.44 40.76 -2.71
N VAL A 283 11.23 39.75 -1.86
CA VAL A 283 10.13 39.70 -0.89
C VAL A 283 10.60 39.65 0.56
N SER A 284 11.46 38.69 0.91
CA SER A 284 11.60 38.24 2.29
C SER A 284 12.40 39.20 3.19
N GLY A 285 12.26 39.00 4.50
CA GLY A 285 12.92 39.81 5.50
C GLY A 285 14.44 39.65 5.56
N LEU A 286 15.04 38.63 4.93
CA LEU A 286 16.50 38.53 4.82
C LEU A 286 17.08 39.60 3.87
N TYR A 287 16.32 39.98 2.85
CA TYR A 287 16.82 40.76 1.71
C TYR A 287 16.31 42.20 1.71
N MET A 288 15.13 42.46 2.28
CA MET A 288 14.45 43.76 2.23
C MET A 288 15.30 44.93 2.73
N GLY A 289 15.98 44.80 3.88
CA GLY A 289 16.86 45.85 4.39
C GLY A 289 18.05 46.14 3.47
N GLU A 290 18.66 45.10 2.91
CA GLU A 290 19.80 45.24 2.00
C GLU A 290 19.38 45.85 0.65
N LEU A 291 18.18 45.52 0.14
CA LEU A 291 17.60 46.19 -1.02
C LEU A 291 17.46 47.70 -0.78
N VAL A 292 16.95 48.10 0.39
CA VAL A 292 16.88 49.53 0.75
C VAL A 292 18.27 50.13 0.78
N ARG A 293 19.25 49.49 1.42
CA ARG A 293 20.64 49.99 1.48
C ARG A 293 21.21 50.27 0.09
N LEU A 294 21.05 49.34 -0.85
CA LEU A 294 21.57 49.47 -2.21
C LEU A 294 20.93 50.67 -2.93
N ILE A 295 19.63 50.88 -2.76
CA ILE A 295 18.94 52.06 -3.28
C ILE A 295 19.53 53.33 -2.67
N LEU A 296 19.70 53.38 -1.34
CA LEU A 296 20.27 54.53 -0.65
C LEU A 296 21.71 54.84 -1.11
N VAL A 297 22.53 53.81 -1.34
CA VAL A 297 23.89 53.97 -1.86
C VAL A 297 23.88 54.59 -3.25
N LYS A 298 23.03 54.10 -4.16
CA LYS A 298 22.94 54.63 -5.53
C LYS A 298 22.44 56.07 -5.53
N MET A 299 21.39 56.36 -4.76
CA MET A 299 20.86 57.70 -4.60
C MET A 299 21.86 58.69 -3.99
N ALA A 300 22.65 58.25 -3.00
CA ALA A 300 23.73 59.06 -2.44
C ALA A 300 24.83 59.32 -3.48
N LYS A 301 25.23 58.31 -4.28
CA LYS A 301 26.20 58.49 -5.38
C LYS A 301 25.73 59.49 -6.43
N GLU A 302 24.43 59.58 -6.65
CA GLU A 302 23.80 60.52 -7.59
C GLU A 302 23.46 61.88 -6.96
N GLY A 303 23.84 62.12 -5.69
CA GLY A 303 23.59 63.38 -5.00
C GLY A 303 22.14 63.61 -4.60
N LEU A 304 21.27 62.61 -4.73
CA LEU A 304 19.83 62.69 -4.41
C LEU A 304 19.52 62.54 -2.92
N LEU A 305 20.48 62.03 -2.14
CA LEU A 305 20.40 61.90 -0.69
C LEU A 305 21.71 62.38 -0.05
N PHE A 306 21.60 62.88 1.18
CA PHE A 306 22.71 63.22 2.07
C PHE A 306 23.71 64.20 1.44
N GLU A 307 23.26 65.04 0.50
CA GLU A 307 24.11 65.97 -0.27
C GLU A 307 25.28 65.27 -0.99
N GLY A 308 25.09 64.00 -1.36
CA GLY A 308 26.13 63.17 -1.99
C GLY A 308 27.10 62.50 -1.02
N ARG A 309 26.92 62.67 0.29
CA ARG A 309 27.80 62.08 1.30
C ARG A 309 27.61 60.56 1.38
N ILE A 310 28.72 59.83 1.29
CA ILE A 310 28.76 58.37 1.40
C ILE A 310 29.74 57.99 2.52
N THR A 311 29.34 57.04 3.36
CA THR A 311 30.16 56.52 4.46
C THR A 311 30.53 55.05 4.28
N PRO A 312 31.62 54.57 4.90
CA PRO A 312 31.95 53.14 4.92
C PRO A 312 30.81 52.28 5.46
N GLU A 313 30.08 52.74 6.47
CA GLU A 313 28.94 52.04 7.06
C GLU A 313 27.78 51.90 6.07
N LEU A 314 27.47 52.96 5.30
CA LEU A 314 26.43 52.91 4.27
C LEU A 314 26.82 51.96 3.13
N LEU A 315 28.11 51.87 2.78
CA LEU A 315 28.64 50.94 1.78
C LEU A 315 28.71 49.48 2.25
N THR A 316 28.73 49.24 3.57
CA THR A 316 28.89 47.90 4.13
C THR A 316 27.59 47.10 4.06
N LYS A 317 27.62 45.96 3.35
CA LYS A 317 26.51 45.01 3.25
C LYS A 317 25.96 44.64 4.63
N GLY A 318 24.63 44.63 4.77
CA GLY A 318 23.95 44.19 5.99
C GLY A 318 23.90 45.22 7.12
N LYS A 319 24.47 46.43 6.97
CA LYS A 319 24.36 47.49 7.99
C LYS A 319 22.96 48.14 8.06
N PHE A 320 22.16 48.00 7.01
CA PHE A 320 20.76 48.38 7.02
C PHE A 320 19.89 47.12 6.98
N GLU A 321 19.31 46.76 8.12
CA GLU A 321 18.52 45.53 8.29
C GLU A 321 17.01 45.79 8.10
N THR A 322 16.25 44.74 7.82
CA THR A 322 14.77 44.82 7.70
C THR A 322 14.09 45.35 8.97
N LYS A 323 14.67 45.13 10.16
CA LYS A 323 14.16 45.73 11.40
C LYS A 323 14.21 47.27 11.37
N HIS A 324 15.15 47.86 10.62
CA HIS A 324 15.24 49.30 10.40
C HIS A 324 14.12 49.78 9.48
N VAL A 325 13.80 49.04 8.42
CA VAL A 325 12.63 49.30 7.55
C VAL A 325 11.35 49.35 8.40
N SER A 326 11.11 48.33 9.21
CA SER A 326 9.95 48.26 10.10
C SER A 326 9.89 49.40 11.12
N ALA A 327 11.04 49.82 11.67
CA ALA A 327 11.11 50.93 12.61
C ALA A 327 10.80 52.28 11.95
N ILE A 328 11.28 52.48 10.72
CA ILE A 328 11.07 53.69 9.93
C ILE A 328 9.61 53.81 9.49
N GLU A 329 8.91 52.71 9.18
CA GLU A 329 7.51 52.76 8.74
C GLU A 329 6.47 52.84 9.89
N LYS A 330 6.90 53.13 11.12
CA LYS A 330 5.99 53.37 12.24
C LYS A 330 5.27 54.72 12.08
N SER A 331 3.95 54.72 12.20
CA SER A 331 3.11 55.89 11.91
C SER A 331 3.40 57.15 12.74
N LYS A 332 3.90 57.02 13.98
CA LYS A 332 4.14 58.17 14.89
C LYS A 332 5.61 58.55 15.01
N GLU A 333 6.50 57.56 15.02
CA GLU A 333 7.94 57.74 15.33
C GLU A 333 8.84 57.50 14.13
N GLY A 334 8.28 57.16 12.97
CA GLY A 334 9.01 56.67 11.80
C GLY A 334 10.13 57.58 11.33
N LEU A 335 9.85 58.88 11.18
CA LEU A 335 10.85 59.87 10.76
C LEU A 335 11.95 60.10 11.81
N ASN A 336 11.61 60.04 13.11
CA ASN A 336 12.60 60.13 14.18
C ASN A 336 13.52 58.89 14.17
N LYS A 337 12.95 57.71 13.95
CA LYS A 337 13.73 56.47 13.78
C LYS A 337 14.58 56.49 12.52
N ALA A 338 14.09 57.04 11.42
CA ALA A 338 14.90 57.27 10.22
C ALA A 338 16.12 58.13 10.55
N LYS A 339 15.93 59.26 11.23
CA LYS A 339 17.02 60.13 11.67
C LYS A 339 18.04 59.38 12.54
N GLU A 340 17.58 58.70 13.60
CA GLU A 340 18.46 57.94 14.50
C GLU A 340 19.29 56.87 13.77
N ILE A 341 18.65 56.11 12.88
CA ILE A 341 19.29 55.00 12.16
C ILE A 341 20.30 55.54 11.13
N LEU A 342 19.91 56.56 10.37
CA LEU A 342 20.78 57.18 9.38
C LEU A 342 21.99 57.84 10.04
N THR A 343 21.82 58.55 11.16
CA THR A 343 22.95 59.11 11.92
C THR A 343 23.93 58.03 12.39
N ARG A 344 23.45 56.83 12.78
CA ARG A 344 24.34 55.71 13.15
C ARG A 344 25.11 55.12 11.97
N LEU A 345 24.67 55.37 10.73
CA LEU A 345 25.43 55.03 9.52
C LEU A 345 26.47 56.10 9.19
N GLY A 346 26.68 57.10 10.06
CA GLY A 346 27.69 58.14 9.89
C GLY A 346 27.29 59.24 8.89
N VAL A 347 26.09 59.19 8.31
CA VAL A 347 25.56 60.29 7.49
C VAL A 347 24.93 61.36 8.40
N GLU A 348 24.83 62.58 7.88
CA GLU A 348 24.13 63.70 8.54
C GLU A 348 22.77 63.92 7.85
N PRO A 349 21.72 63.14 8.21
CA PRO A 349 20.46 63.18 7.47
C PRO A 349 19.71 64.48 7.73
N SER A 350 19.32 65.17 6.66
CA SER A 350 18.34 66.25 6.71
C SER A 350 16.93 65.70 7.01
N HIS A 351 15.98 66.61 7.28
CA HIS A 351 14.59 66.20 7.42
C HIS A 351 14.02 65.62 6.10
N GLU A 352 14.45 66.17 4.96
CA GLU A 352 14.04 65.68 3.64
C GLU A 352 14.62 64.31 3.33
N ASP A 353 15.87 64.03 3.72
CA ASP A 353 16.47 62.70 3.64
C ASP A 353 15.66 61.67 4.44
N CYS A 354 15.23 62.02 5.65
CA CYS A 354 14.42 61.13 6.48
C CYS A 354 13.07 60.79 5.80
N ILE A 355 12.44 61.77 5.16
CA ILE A 355 11.19 61.58 4.39
C ILE A 355 11.46 60.70 3.16
N ALA A 356 12.54 60.96 2.42
CA ALA A 356 12.91 60.21 1.24
C ALA A 356 13.20 58.74 1.59
N VAL A 357 14.03 58.46 2.61
CA VAL A 357 14.33 57.11 3.09
C VAL A 357 13.07 56.40 3.59
N HIS A 358 12.19 57.10 4.31
CA HIS A 358 10.89 56.53 4.71
C HIS A 358 10.07 56.09 3.50
N HIS A 359 10.05 56.88 2.43
CA HIS A 359 9.31 56.56 1.22
C HIS A 359 9.95 55.42 0.42
N VAL A 360 11.29 55.34 0.36
CA VAL A 360 12.01 54.18 -0.21
C VAL A 360 11.65 52.90 0.54
N CYS A 361 11.71 52.91 1.88
CA CYS A 361 11.26 51.79 2.73
C CYS A 361 9.83 51.37 2.38
N THR A 362 8.94 52.35 2.27
CA THR A 362 7.53 52.14 1.92
C THR A 362 7.37 51.45 0.56
N ILE A 363 8.06 51.91 -0.49
CA ILE A 363 7.96 51.30 -1.82
C ILE A 363 8.48 49.86 -1.81
N VAL A 364 9.63 49.61 -1.19
CA VAL A 364 10.24 48.26 -1.16
C VAL A 364 9.36 47.28 -0.38
N SER A 365 8.87 47.66 0.81
CA SER A 365 8.01 46.77 1.61
C SER A 365 6.63 46.58 1.00
N PHE A 366 6.08 47.58 0.31
CA PHE A 366 4.80 47.47 -0.39
C PHE A 366 4.93 46.58 -1.63
N ARG A 367 6.03 46.69 -2.40
CA ARG A 367 6.32 45.79 -3.52
C ARG A 367 6.33 44.34 -3.06
N SER A 368 7.04 44.06 -1.97
CA SER A 368 7.08 42.73 -1.34
C SER A 368 5.66 42.22 -0.98
N ALA A 369 4.84 43.04 -0.32
CA ALA A 369 3.46 42.68 0.01
C ALA A 369 2.58 42.43 -1.23
N ASN A 370 2.77 43.20 -2.30
CA ASN A 370 2.03 43.03 -3.55
C ASN A 370 2.42 41.76 -4.32
N LEU A 371 3.71 41.44 -4.36
CA LEU A 371 4.21 40.21 -5.00
C LEU A 371 3.63 38.97 -4.32
N VAL A 372 3.67 38.91 -2.98
CA VAL A 372 3.06 37.82 -2.20
C VAL A 372 1.54 37.78 -2.40
N ALA A 373 0.87 38.94 -2.49
CA ALA A 373 -0.56 38.98 -2.76
C ALA A 373 -0.92 38.33 -4.10
N SER A 374 -0.05 38.48 -5.11
CA SER A 374 -0.25 37.95 -6.45
C SER A 374 -0.09 36.42 -6.49
N THR A 375 1.00 35.90 -5.92
CA THR A 375 1.23 34.44 -5.87
C THR A 375 0.24 33.74 -4.94
N LEU A 376 -0.14 34.35 -3.81
CA LEU A 376 -1.23 33.85 -2.98
C LEU A 376 -2.57 33.87 -3.72
N GLY A 377 -2.84 34.91 -4.52
CA GLY A 377 -4.04 35.00 -5.34
C GLY A 377 -4.17 33.84 -6.34
N ALA A 378 -3.06 33.39 -6.93
CA ALA A 378 -3.04 32.22 -7.80
C ALA A 378 -3.41 30.93 -7.05
N ILE A 379 -2.86 30.71 -5.85
CA ILE A 379 -3.21 29.57 -4.98
C ILE A 379 -4.70 29.60 -4.62
N LEU A 380 -5.24 30.78 -4.26
CA LEU A 380 -6.65 30.94 -3.94
C LEU A 380 -7.56 30.67 -5.15
N ASN A 381 -7.19 31.13 -6.34
CA ASN A 381 -7.90 30.81 -7.57
C ASN A 381 -7.85 29.30 -7.88
N GLN A 382 -6.71 28.65 -7.66
CA GLN A 382 -6.58 27.19 -7.81
C GLN A 382 -7.51 26.45 -6.84
N LEU A 383 -7.53 26.81 -5.55
CA LEU A 383 -8.42 26.23 -4.55
C LEU A 383 -9.90 26.43 -4.89
N ARG A 384 -10.27 27.62 -5.39
CA ARG A 384 -11.63 27.91 -5.83
C ARG A 384 -12.05 26.97 -6.97
N ASP A 385 -11.19 26.86 -7.97
CA ASP A 385 -11.45 26.09 -9.18
C ASP A 385 -11.49 24.58 -8.89
N ASN A 386 -10.60 24.08 -8.01
CA ASN A 386 -10.63 22.70 -7.50
C ASN A 386 -11.96 22.34 -6.84
N LYS A 387 -12.50 23.26 -6.02
CA LYS A 387 -13.79 23.10 -5.35
C LYS A 387 -14.99 23.28 -6.28
N GLY A 388 -14.78 23.79 -7.50
CA GLY A 388 -15.85 24.08 -8.46
C GLY A 388 -16.85 25.12 -7.95
N VAL A 389 -16.43 26.05 -7.08
CA VAL A 389 -17.32 27.06 -6.47
C VAL A 389 -17.12 28.43 -7.10
N THR A 390 -18.18 29.22 -7.18
CA THR A 390 -18.10 30.60 -7.69
C THR A 390 -17.40 31.53 -6.71
N ARG A 391 -17.59 31.32 -5.40
CA ARG A 391 -16.92 32.09 -4.33
C ARG A 391 -16.18 31.15 -3.39
N LEU A 392 -14.92 31.44 -3.15
CA LEU A 392 -14.10 30.68 -2.20
C LEU A 392 -14.24 31.26 -0.80
N ARG A 393 -14.35 30.39 0.20
CA ARG A 393 -14.18 30.75 1.61
C ARG A 393 -13.10 29.86 2.21
N THR A 394 -12.02 30.46 2.70
CA THR A 394 -10.86 29.73 3.20
C THR A 394 -10.09 30.54 4.25
N THR A 395 -9.25 29.84 5.01
CA THR A 395 -8.33 30.44 5.98
C THR A 395 -6.88 30.21 5.52
N VAL A 396 -6.08 31.28 5.61
CA VAL A 396 -4.64 31.26 5.38
C VAL A 396 -3.95 31.37 6.74
N GLY A 397 -3.29 30.31 7.17
CA GLY A 397 -2.40 30.34 8.32
C GLY A 397 -1.11 31.07 7.97
N VAL A 398 -0.72 32.08 8.75
CA VAL A 398 0.45 32.92 8.47
C VAL A 398 1.44 32.89 9.61
N ASP A 399 2.72 32.82 9.29
CA ASP A 399 3.82 33.07 10.21
C ASP A 399 4.97 33.82 9.49
N GLY A 400 5.95 34.28 10.26
CA GLY A 400 7.15 34.94 9.79
C GLY A 400 7.34 36.31 10.42
N SER A 401 8.61 36.62 10.70
CA SER A 401 9.01 37.84 11.40
C SER A 401 8.64 39.12 10.65
N LEU A 402 8.72 39.15 9.32
CA LEU A 402 8.37 40.33 8.53
C LEU A 402 6.87 40.62 8.61
N TYR A 403 6.03 39.59 8.46
CA TYR A 403 4.58 39.75 8.58
C TYR A 403 4.15 40.17 10.00
N LYS A 404 4.74 39.55 11.03
CA LYS A 404 4.44 39.83 12.44
C LYS A 404 4.89 41.21 12.91
N MET A 405 6.10 41.61 12.55
CA MET A 405 6.77 42.76 13.19
C MET A 405 6.66 44.05 12.38
N HIS A 406 6.40 43.99 11.07
CA HIS A 406 6.32 45.19 10.24
C HIS A 406 4.96 45.88 10.36
N PRO A 407 4.91 47.18 10.74
CA PRO A 407 3.67 47.84 11.17
C PRO A 407 2.60 47.95 10.07
N GLN A 408 3.01 47.95 8.80
CA GLN A 408 2.11 48.15 7.66
C GLN A 408 1.92 46.90 6.78
N TYR A 409 2.75 45.86 6.95
CA TYR A 409 2.90 44.82 5.93
C TYR A 409 1.66 43.95 5.82
N ALA A 410 1.20 43.39 6.94
CA ALA A 410 0.00 42.56 6.98
C ALA A 410 -1.23 43.28 6.40
N ARG A 411 -1.44 44.54 6.77
CA ARG A 411 -2.55 45.35 6.25
C ARG A 411 -2.48 45.53 4.74
N ARG A 412 -1.30 45.81 4.18
CA ARG A 412 -1.09 46.00 2.73
C ARG A 412 -1.31 44.70 1.97
N LEU A 413 -0.68 43.61 2.43
CA LEU A 413 -0.85 42.27 1.85
C LEU A 413 -2.33 41.91 1.77
N GLN A 414 -3.03 41.94 2.91
CA GLN A 414 -4.44 41.56 2.97
C GLN A 414 -5.33 42.45 2.09
N LYS A 415 -5.06 43.76 2.04
CA LYS A 415 -5.81 44.69 1.17
C LYS A 415 -5.59 44.38 -0.30
N THR A 416 -4.35 44.13 -0.73
CA THR A 416 -4.04 43.80 -2.12
C THR A 416 -4.59 42.42 -2.48
N THR A 417 -4.45 41.39 -1.64
CA THR A 417 -5.04 40.07 -1.90
C THR A 417 -6.55 40.16 -2.12
N ARG A 418 -7.30 40.82 -1.23
CA ARG A 418 -8.76 40.98 -1.39
C ARG A 418 -9.15 41.75 -2.66
N ARG A 419 -8.28 42.64 -3.14
CA ARG A 419 -8.49 43.39 -4.39
C ARG A 419 -8.23 42.52 -5.63
N LEU A 420 -7.19 41.68 -5.60
CA LEU A 420 -6.81 40.81 -6.73
C LEU A 420 -7.72 39.57 -6.86
N VAL A 421 -8.29 39.08 -5.76
CA VAL A 421 -9.22 37.93 -5.76
C VAL A 421 -10.57 38.30 -5.11
N PRO A 422 -11.39 39.13 -5.78
CA PRO A 422 -12.64 39.66 -5.20
C PRO A 422 -13.68 38.58 -4.88
N ASP A 423 -13.62 37.44 -5.56
CA ASP A 423 -14.52 36.30 -5.36
C ASP A 423 -14.14 35.41 -4.17
N SER A 424 -13.12 35.79 -3.38
CA SER A 424 -12.63 35.00 -2.24
C SER A 424 -12.82 35.73 -0.91
N GLU A 425 -13.53 35.09 0.03
CA GLU A 425 -13.57 35.46 1.44
C GLU A 425 -12.41 34.79 2.18
N VAL A 426 -11.33 35.55 2.37
CA VAL A 426 -10.08 35.04 2.98
C VAL A 426 -9.92 35.54 4.41
N ARG A 427 -9.86 34.59 5.35
CA ARG A 427 -9.42 34.85 6.73
C ARG A 427 -7.91 34.63 6.83
N PHE A 428 -7.19 35.59 7.40
CA PHE A 428 -5.78 35.42 7.73
C PHE A 428 -5.66 35.14 9.23
N LEU A 429 -5.13 33.97 9.58
CA LEU A 429 -4.95 33.54 10.96
C LEU A 429 -3.46 33.50 11.29
N LEU A 430 -3.04 34.24 12.31
CA LEU A 430 -1.65 34.26 12.73
C LEU A 430 -1.32 33.03 13.58
N SER A 431 -0.24 32.31 13.26
CA SER A 431 0.28 31.27 14.14
C SER A 431 1.09 31.89 15.27
N GLU A 432 0.53 31.96 16.47
CA GLU A 432 1.22 32.50 17.66
C GLU A 432 2.38 31.59 18.13
N SER A 433 2.18 30.27 18.04
CA SER A 433 3.12 29.26 18.53
C SER A 433 4.10 28.72 17.48
N GLY A 434 4.12 29.32 16.29
CA GLY A 434 5.00 28.91 15.20
C GLY A 434 4.59 27.60 14.52
N SER A 435 5.55 26.95 13.86
CA SER A 435 5.38 25.67 13.15
C SER A 435 5.35 24.45 14.08
N GLY A 436 5.86 24.57 15.32
CA GLY A 436 6.05 23.44 16.23
C GLY A 436 4.76 22.72 16.65
N LYS A 437 3.66 23.46 16.91
CA LYS A 437 2.34 22.86 17.19
C LYS A 437 1.88 21.98 16.02
N GLY A 438 1.97 22.48 14.80
CA GLY A 438 1.57 21.76 13.60
C GLY A 438 2.45 20.57 13.28
N ALA A 439 3.77 20.68 13.48
CA ALA A 439 4.68 19.53 13.35
C ALA A 439 4.34 18.41 14.34
N ALA A 440 3.96 18.76 15.57
CA ALA A 440 3.47 17.77 16.55
C ALA A 440 2.15 17.12 16.10
N MET A 441 1.22 17.85 15.47
CA MET A 441 -0.01 17.24 14.93
C MET A 441 0.29 16.25 13.80
N VAL A 442 1.18 16.60 12.87
CA VAL A 442 1.61 15.68 11.80
C VAL A 442 2.31 14.45 12.40
N THR A 443 3.13 14.66 13.42
CA THR A 443 3.80 13.58 14.17
C THR A 443 2.78 12.65 14.86
N ALA A 444 1.71 13.19 15.43
CA ALA A 444 0.65 12.40 16.05
C ALA A 444 -0.04 11.47 15.04
N VAL A 445 -0.32 11.98 13.83
CA VAL A 445 -0.89 11.17 12.74
C VAL A 445 0.10 10.13 12.24
N ALA A 446 1.36 10.51 12.01
CA ALA A 446 2.42 9.59 11.59
C ALA A 446 2.61 8.45 12.61
N TYR A 447 2.66 8.78 13.89
CA TYR A 447 2.76 7.81 14.99
C TYR A 447 1.58 6.85 15.02
N ARG A 448 0.34 7.37 14.87
CA ARG A 448 -0.87 6.52 14.81
C ARG A 448 -0.82 5.54 13.64
N LEU A 449 -0.39 5.98 12.45
CA LEU A 449 -0.26 5.13 11.27
C LEU A 449 0.85 4.09 11.44
N ALA A 450 1.99 4.47 12.00
CA ALA A 450 3.09 3.54 12.30
C ALA A 450 2.64 2.45 13.29
N GLU A 451 1.92 2.83 14.35
CA GLU A 451 1.40 1.88 15.32
C GLU A 451 0.33 0.95 14.71
N GLN A 452 -0.54 1.49 13.85
CA GLN A 452 -1.48 0.68 13.08
C GLN A 452 -0.76 -0.35 12.20
N HIS A 453 0.28 0.05 11.46
CA HIS A 453 1.07 -0.88 10.64
C HIS A 453 1.76 -1.95 11.50
N ARG A 454 2.36 -1.58 12.63
CA ARG A 454 2.97 -2.52 13.57
C ARG A 454 1.96 -3.58 14.04
N LEU A 455 0.76 -3.14 14.39
CA LEU A 455 -0.33 -4.00 14.85
C LEU A 455 -0.90 -4.90 13.75
N ILE A 456 -0.91 -4.44 12.50
CA ILE A 456 -1.25 -5.26 11.32
C ILE A 456 -0.17 -6.32 11.12
N ASP A 457 1.11 -5.94 11.14
CA ASP A 457 2.25 -6.84 10.94
C ASP A 457 2.33 -7.92 12.02
N GLU A 458 2.04 -7.58 13.27
CA GLU A 458 1.95 -8.55 14.37
C GLU A 458 0.87 -9.59 14.14
N THR A 459 -0.33 -9.17 13.71
CA THR A 459 -1.40 -10.10 13.35
C THR A 459 -1.00 -10.98 12.16
N LEU A 460 -0.39 -10.41 11.13
CA LEU A 460 0.02 -11.15 9.93
C LEU A 460 1.27 -12.02 10.15
N ALA A 461 2.02 -11.80 11.23
CA ALA A 461 3.17 -12.62 11.58
C ALA A 461 2.77 -14.05 11.92
N GLU A 462 1.57 -14.29 12.47
CA GLU A 462 1.05 -15.64 12.74
C GLU A 462 0.91 -16.50 11.47
N PHE A 463 0.80 -15.87 10.30
CA PHE A 463 0.72 -16.56 9.01
C PHE A 463 2.11 -16.86 8.40
N LYS A 464 3.18 -16.31 8.95
CA LYS A 464 4.55 -16.52 8.46
C LYS A 464 5.13 -17.80 9.06
N LEU A 465 5.18 -18.85 8.24
CA LEU A 465 5.78 -20.13 8.65
C LEU A 465 7.30 -20.14 8.40
N THR A 466 8.06 -20.52 9.42
CA THR A 466 9.51 -20.73 9.30
C THR A 466 9.81 -22.03 8.56
N HIS A 467 11.03 -22.15 8.02
CA HIS A 467 11.48 -23.39 7.39
C HIS A 467 11.40 -24.60 8.35
N GLU A 468 11.70 -24.40 9.63
CA GLU A 468 11.60 -25.44 10.66
C GLU A 468 10.15 -25.88 10.90
N GLN A 469 9.21 -24.94 11.00
CA GLN A 469 7.78 -25.26 11.12
C GLN A 469 7.29 -26.06 9.90
N LEU A 470 7.72 -25.68 8.69
CA LEU A 470 7.37 -26.41 7.46
C LEU A 470 7.94 -27.84 7.45
N LEU A 471 9.17 -28.05 7.93
CA LEU A 471 9.73 -29.39 8.12
C LEU A 471 8.94 -30.21 9.14
N GLN A 472 8.44 -29.60 10.22
CA GLN A 472 7.57 -30.28 11.18
C GLN A 472 6.22 -30.67 10.57
N ILE A 473 5.60 -29.81 9.76
CA ILE A 473 4.37 -30.12 9.03
C ILE A 473 4.61 -31.32 8.11
N LYS A 474 5.69 -31.31 7.32
CA LYS A 474 6.10 -32.44 6.48
C LYS A 474 6.24 -33.73 7.28
N LYS A 475 6.95 -33.68 8.42
CA LYS A 475 7.16 -34.84 9.29
C LYS A 475 5.85 -35.38 9.86
N ARG A 476 4.96 -34.50 10.33
CA ARG A 476 3.63 -34.87 10.86
C ARG A 476 2.75 -35.48 9.77
N MET A 477 2.74 -34.90 8.57
CA MET A 477 2.05 -35.49 7.41
C MET A 477 2.57 -36.91 7.14
N ARG A 478 3.89 -37.12 7.16
CA ARG A 478 4.45 -38.46 6.96
C ARG A 478 3.98 -39.46 8.03
N THR A 479 3.94 -39.06 9.29
CA THR A 479 3.41 -39.91 10.37
C THR A 479 1.94 -40.29 10.15
N GLU A 480 1.11 -39.33 9.73
CA GLU A 480 -0.32 -39.58 9.48
C GLU A 480 -0.54 -40.49 8.26
N ILE A 481 0.30 -40.37 7.22
CA ILE A 481 0.31 -41.31 6.08
C ILE A 481 0.57 -42.74 6.57
N GLU A 482 1.59 -42.94 7.41
CA GLU A 482 1.90 -44.27 7.96
C GLU A 482 0.75 -44.81 8.82
N ALA A 483 0.11 -43.94 9.62
CA ALA A 483 -1.02 -44.32 10.45
C ALA A 483 -2.24 -44.74 9.63
N GLY A 484 -2.49 -44.08 8.50
CA GLY A 484 -3.59 -44.42 7.58
C GLY A 484 -3.35 -45.71 6.81
N LEU A 485 -2.11 -46.06 6.47
CA LEU A 485 -1.79 -47.27 5.71
C LEU A 485 -1.82 -48.56 6.56
N ARG A 486 -1.50 -48.45 7.86
CA ARG A 486 -1.41 -49.61 8.76
C ARG A 486 -2.78 -50.06 9.28
N LYS A 487 -3.05 -51.36 9.22
CA LYS A 487 -4.33 -51.97 9.62
C LYS A 487 -4.69 -51.70 11.07
N LYS A 488 -3.69 -51.69 11.96
CA LYS A 488 -3.88 -51.45 13.40
C LYS A 488 -4.30 -50.02 13.75
N THR A 489 -3.96 -49.03 12.91
CA THR A 489 -4.18 -47.61 13.21
C THR A 489 -5.16 -46.93 12.26
N HIS A 490 -5.48 -47.54 11.12
CA HIS A 490 -6.32 -46.99 10.05
C HIS A 490 -7.69 -46.49 10.53
N GLU A 491 -8.35 -47.22 11.45
CA GLU A 491 -9.68 -46.85 11.96
C GLU A 491 -9.66 -45.45 12.62
N ASN A 492 -8.62 -45.16 13.41
CA ASN A 492 -8.48 -43.91 14.15
C ASN A 492 -7.75 -42.80 13.38
N ALA A 493 -6.99 -43.16 12.34
CA ALA A 493 -6.25 -42.24 11.49
C ALA A 493 -7.18 -41.20 10.84
N LYS A 494 -6.70 -39.96 10.70
CA LYS A 494 -7.46 -38.87 10.08
C LYS A 494 -7.16 -38.76 8.59
N VAL A 495 -5.89 -38.87 8.20
CA VAL A 495 -5.51 -39.11 6.80
C VAL A 495 -5.80 -40.58 6.50
N LYS A 496 -6.83 -40.85 5.70
CA LYS A 496 -7.41 -42.19 5.58
C LYS A 496 -6.62 -43.13 4.69
N MET A 497 -5.87 -42.63 3.72
CA MET A 497 -5.07 -43.47 2.81
C MET A 497 -5.91 -44.58 2.16
N LEU A 498 -7.00 -44.18 1.51
CA LEU A 498 -8.00 -45.05 0.93
C LEU A 498 -7.47 -45.77 -0.33
N PRO A 499 -7.50 -47.10 -0.38
CA PRO A 499 -7.16 -47.87 -1.59
C PRO A 499 -8.13 -47.56 -2.73
N THR A 500 -7.60 -47.33 -3.94
CA THR A 500 -8.42 -46.96 -5.12
C THR A 500 -8.68 -48.11 -6.09
N PHE A 501 -8.01 -49.25 -5.86
CA PHE A 501 -7.98 -50.41 -6.77
C PHE A 501 -7.37 -50.14 -8.15
N VAL A 502 -6.81 -48.95 -8.40
CA VAL A 502 -6.01 -48.65 -9.60
C VAL A 502 -4.57 -49.12 -9.36
N ARG A 503 -4.18 -50.23 -10.00
CA ARG A 503 -2.88 -50.91 -9.74
C ARG A 503 -1.71 -50.47 -10.63
N SER A 504 -1.99 -49.69 -11.67
CA SER A 504 -0.97 -49.24 -12.63
C SER A 504 -1.43 -47.96 -13.33
N THR A 505 -0.46 -47.15 -13.73
CA THR A 505 -0.66 -46.02 -14.64
C THR A 505 -0.92 -46.50 -16.07
N PRO A 506 -1.38 -45.62 -16.98
CA PRO A 506 -1.63 -46.01 -18.36
C PRO A 506 -0.37 -46.55 -19.05
N ASP A 507 -0.49 -47.63 -19.80
CA ASP A 507 0.62 -48.25 -20.55
C ASP A 507 0.58 -47.94 -22.06
N GLY A 508 -0.53 -47.34 -22.51
CA GLY A 508 -0.77 -46.92 -23.89
C GLY A 508 -1.41 -47.99 -24.77
N THR A 509 -1.82 -49.12 -24.21
CA THR A 509 -2.66 -50.11 -24.89
C THR A 509 -4.15 -49.81 -24.76
N GLU A 510 -4.54 -48.85 -23.91
CA GLU A 510 -5.93 -48.45 -23.70
C GLU A 510 -6.58 -48.01 -25.02
N ASN A 511 -7.77 -48.56 -25.32
CA ASN A 511 -8.48 -48.30 -26.56
C ASN A 511 -9.99 -48.54 -26.37
N GLY A 512 -10.81 -47.62 -26.85
CA GLY A 512 -12.27 -47.73 -26.79
C GLY A 512 -12.96 -46.38 -26.71
N ASP A 513 -14.29 -46.43 -26.62
CA ASP A 513 -15.15 -45.27 -26.40
C ASP A 513 -15.75 -45.40 -25.00
N PHE A 514 -15.55 -44.38 -24.17
CA PHE A 514 -15.88 -44.39 -22.75
C PHE A 514 -16.70 -43.17 -22.39
N LEU A 515 -17.67 -43.35 -21.49
CA LEU A 515 -18.28 -42.24 -20.78
C LEU A 515 -17.50 -41.95 -19.50
N ALA A 516 -17.42 -40.67 -19.14
CA ALA A 516 -16.93 -40.28 -17.83
C ALA A 516 -17.88 -39.26 -17.20
N LEU A 517 -18.06 -39.38 -15.89
CA LEU A 517 -18.78 -38.41 -15.07
C LEU A 517 -17.78 -37.70 -14.17
N ASP A 518 -17.90 -36.39 -14.01
CA ASP A 518 -17.05 -35.60 -13.12
C ASP A 518 -17.90 -34.81 -12.13
N LEU A 519 -18.01 -35.34 -10.92
CA LEU A 519 -18.77 -34.77 -9.82
C LEU A 519 -17.83 -34.42 -8.65
N GLY A 520 -17.76 -33.14 -8.33
CA GLY A 520 -16.93 -32.67 -7.22
C GLY A 520 -17.19 -31.23 -6.75
N GLY A 521 -17.90 -30.43 -7.53
CA GLY A 521 -18.34 -29.08 -7.18
C GLY A 521 -19.73 -28.79 -7.75
N THR A 522 -20.06 -27.51 -7.91
CA THR A 522 -21.34 -27.06 -8.52
C THR A 522 -21.44 -27.34 -10.01
N ASN A 523 -20.30 -27.49 -10.70
CA ASN A 523 -20.23 -27.84 -12.11
C ASN A 523 -20.02 -29.34 -12.26
N PHE A 524 -21.09 -30.06 -12.59
CA PHE A 524 -21.05 -31.46 -12.96
C PHE A 524 -20.75 -31.58 -14.45
N ARG A 525 -19.93 -32.56 -14.86
CA ARG A 525 -19.65 -32.79 -16.29
C ARG A 525 -19.96 -34.22 -16.68
N VAL A 526 -20.53 -34.37 -17.87
CA VAL A 526 -20.64 -35.64 -18.57
C VAL A 526 -19.72 -35.57 -19.78
N LEU A 527 -18.91 -36.60 -19.99
CA LEU A 527 -17.89 -36.66 -21.03
C LEU A 527 -18.03 -37.93 -21.87
N LEU A 528 -17.73 -37.81 -23.16
CA LEU A 528 -17.42 -38.91 -24.06
C LEU A 528 -15.94 -38.82 -24.41
N VAL A 529 -15.19 -39.89 -24.13
CA VAL A 529 -13.75 -39.99 -24.35
C VAL A 529 -13.48 -41.15 -25.29
N LYS A 530 -12.94 -40.84 -26.47
CA LYS A 530 -12.54 -41.85 -27.46
C LYS A 530 -11.03 -41.98 -27.43
N ILE A 531 -10.56 -43.13 -26.96
CA ILE A 531 -9.13 -43.46 -26.85
C ILE A 531 -8.80 -44.42 -28.00
N ARG A 532 -7.74 -44.12 -28.76
CA ARG A 532 -7.23 -45.02 -29.79
C ARG A 532 -5.77 -45.36 -29.53
N SER A 533 -5.48 -46.66 -29.43
CA SER A 533 -4.12 -47.18 -29.34
C SER A 533 -3.56 -47.49 -30.75
N GLY A 534 -2.22 -47.48 -30.90
CA GLY A 534 -1.54 -47.74 -32.17
C GLY A 534 -0.33 -46.84 -32.44
N LYS A 535 0.11 -46.75 -33.70
CA LYS A 535 1.29 -45.94 -34.12
C LYS A 535 1.17 -44.46 -33.78
N ARG A 536 -0.05 -43.93 -33.70
CA ARG A 536 -0.36 -42.59 -33.19
C ARG A 536 -1.42 -42.74 -32.12
N ARG A 537 -1.05 -42.44 -30.87
CA ARG A 537 -1.97 -42.37 -29.74
C ARG A 537 -2.82 -41.10 -29.90
N THR A 538 -4.14 -41.25 -29.86
CA THR A 538 -5.06 -40.10 -29.94
C THR A 538 -6.16 -40.24 -28.90
N VAL A 539 -6.49 -39.12 -28.26
CA VAL A 539 -7.62 -39.00 -27.34
C VAL A 539 -8.50 -37.87 -27.86
N GLU A 540 -9.75 -38.19 -28.18
CA GLU A 540 -10.78 -37.21 -28.56
C GLU A 540 -11.78 -37.12 -27.40
N MET A 541 -12.04 -35.91 -26.93
CA MET A 541 -12.92 -35.66 -25.80
C MET A 541 -14.02 -34.67 -26.16
N HIS A 542 -15.24 -35.03 -25.77
CA HIS A 542 -16.37 -34.13 -25.80
C HIS A 542 -17.00 -34.07 -24.42
N ASN A 543 -17.43 -32.90 -23.97
CA ASN A 543 -18.06 -32.75 -22.66
C ASN A 543 -19.18 -31.72 -22.68
N LYS A 544 -20.09 -31.82 -21.72
CA LYS A 544 -21.10 -30.82 -21.42
C LYS A 544 -21.14 -30.59 -19.91
N ILE A 545 -21.22 -29.32 -19.53
CA ILE A 545 -21.30 -28.89 -18.13
C ILE A 545 -22.76 -28.72 -17.75
N TYR A 546 -23.11 -29.25 -16.59
CA TYR A 546 -24.43 -29.16 -15.97
C TYR A 546 -24.29 -28.53 -14.59
N ALA A 547 -25.19 -27.60 -14.28
CA ALA A 547 -25.29 -27.07 -12.93
C ALA A 547 -26.04 -28.07 -12.03
N ILE A 548 -25.58 -28.21 -10.79
CA ILE A 548 -26.36 -28.86 -9.73
C ILE A 548 -26.91 -27.76 -8.83
N PRO A 549 -28.24 -27.55 -8.78
CA PRO A 549 -28.86 -26.59 -7.88
C PRO A 549 -28.52 -26.89 -6.42
N ILE A 550 -28.41 -25.86 -5.58
CA ILE A 550 -28.03 -26.04 -4.17
C ILE A 550 -29.07 -26.86 -3.41
N GLU A 551 -30.34 -26.73 -3.81
CA GLU A 551 -31.47 -27.49 -3.29
C GLU A 551 -31.31 -28.99 -3.56
N VAL A 552 -30.68 -29.36 -4.68
CA VAL A 552 -30.36 -30.75 -5.03
C VAL A 552 -29.09 -31.22 -4.31
N MET A 553 -28.06 -30.37 -4.22
CA MET A 553 -26.82 -30.68 -3.50
C MET A 553 -27.04 -30.97 -2.01
N GLN A 554 -28.11 -30.41 -1.44
CA GLN A 554 -28.50 -30.53 -0.02
C GLN A 554 -29.87 -31.21 0.18
N GLY A 555 -30.44 -31.78 -0.89
CA GLY A 555 -31.72 -32.48 -0.87
C GLY A 555 -31.56 -33.94 -0.46
N THR A 556 -32.28 -34.83 -1.14
CA THR A 556 -32.15 -36.28 -0.93
C THR A 556 -31.15 -36.90 -1.92
N GLY A 557 -30.60 -38.06 -1.55
CA GLY A 557 -29.75 -38.83 -2.46
C GLY A 557 -30.47 -39.23 -3.74
N GLU A 558 -31.75 -39.60 -3.64
CA GLU A 558 -32.58 -39.91 -4.81
C GLU A 558 -32.64 -38.75 -5.79
N GLU A 559 -32.97 -37.53 -5.32
CA GLU A 559 -33.03 -36.33 -6.15
C GLU A 559 -31.68 -36.00 -6.80
N LEU A 560 -30.57 -36.15 -6.06
CA LEU A 560 -29.23 -35.89 -6.57
C LEU A 560 -28.87 -36.84 -7.72
N PHE A 561 -29.08 -38.15 -7.53
CA PHE A 561 -28.75 -39.15 -8.54
C PHE A 561 -29.73 -39.12 -9.72
N ASP A 562 -31.01 -38.79 -9.52
CA ASP A 562 -31.97 -38.58 -10.61
C ASP A 562 -31.61 -37.36 -11.46
N HIS A 563 -31.11 -36.28 -10.84
CA HIS A 563 -30.59 -35.12 -11.57
C HIS A 563 -29.36 -35.49 -12.39
N ILE A 564 -28.41 -36.25 -11.82
CA ILE A 564 -27.22 -36.75 -12.53
C ILE A 564 -27.63 -37.58 -13.75
N VAL A 565 -28.56 -38.52 -13.59
CA VAL A 565 -29.05 -39.39 -14.68
C VAL A 565 -29.80 -38.57 -15.74
N THR A 566 -30.50 -37.49 -15.34
CA THR A 566 -31.09 -36.52 -16.28
C THR A 566 -30.04 -35.84 -17.15
N CYS A 567 -28.96 -35.39 -16.54
CA CYS A 567 -27.85 -34.78 -17.26
C CYS A 567 -27.19 -35.79 -18.21
N ILE A 568 -27.04 -37.05 -17.80
CA ILE A 568 -26.51 -38.12 -18.65
C ILE A 568 -27.44 -38.35 -19.85
N SER A 569 -28.76 -38.48 -19.65
CA SER A 569 -29.71 -38.68 -20.76
C SER A 569 -29.60 -37.57 -21.81
N ASP A 570 -29.61 -36.32 -21.37
CA ASP A 570 -29.46 -35.15 -22.23
C ASP A 570 -28.10 -35.15 -22.98
N PHE A 571 -27.02 -35.57 -22.32
CA PHE A 571 -25.72 -35.67 -22.96
C PHE A 571 -25.67 -36.76 -24.04
N LEU A 572 -26.28 -37.92 -23.79
CA LEU A 572 -26.34 -39.02 -24.76
C LEU A 572 -27.15 -38.62 -26.00
N ASP A 573 -28.25 -37.88 -25.82
CA ASP A 573 -29.01 -37.27 -26.91
C ASP A 573 -28.17 -36.24 -27.67
N TYR A 574 -27.48 -35.34 -26.96
CA TYR A 574 -26.61 -34.33 -27.54
C TYR A 574 -25.47 -34.92 -28.39
N MET A 575 -24.90 -36.05 -27.98
CA MET A 575 -23.86 -36.77 -28.71
C MET A 575 -24.40 -37.72 -29.80
N GLY A 576 -25.72 -37.95 -29.85
CA GLY A 576 -26.33 -38.87 -30.80
C GLY A 576 -25.97 -40.34 -30.57
N ILE A 577 -25.76 -40.75 -29.31
CA ILE A 577 -25.30 -42.10 -28.92
C ILE A 577 -26.28 -42.82 -27.97
N LYS A 578 -27.49 -42.28 -27.80
CA LYS A 578 -28.53 -42.90 -26.97
C LYS A 578 -28.88 -44.28 -27.53
N GLY A 579 -28.76 -45.31 -26.69
CA GLY A 579 -28.96 -46.73 -27.05
C GLY A 579 -27.67 -47.57 -27.12
N ALA A 580 -26.48 -46.96 -27.10
CA ALA A 580 -25.23 -47.70 -26.94
C ALA A 580 -24.95 -47.98 -25.45
N ARG A 581 -24.72 -49.25 -25.09
CA ARG A 581 -24.28 -49.63 -23.74
C ARG A 581 -22.78 -49.37 -23.60
N LEU A 582 -22.42 -48.16 -23.21
CA LEU A 582 -21.02 -47.73 -23.08
C LEU A 582 -20.48 -47.98 -21.66
N PRO A 583 -19.19 -48.33 -21.54
CA PRO A 583 -18.50 -48.38 -20.27
C PRO A 583 -18.31 -46.96 -19.71
N LEU A 584 -18.56 -46.79 -18.41
CA LEU A 584 -18.57 -45.53 -17.71
C LEU A 584 -17.60 -45.53 -16.52
N GLY A 585 -16.78 -44.49 -16.45
CA GLY A 585 -16.00 -44.11 -15.27
C GLY A 585 -16.66 -42.98 -14.49
N PHE A 586 -16.87 -43.17 -13.20
CA PHE A 586 -17.50 -42.18 -12.34
C PHE A 586 -16.47 -41.49 -11.47
N THR A 587 -15.98 -40.31 -11.88
CA THR A 587 -15.20 -39.46 -10.98
C THR A 587 -16.12 -38.83 -9.93
N PHE A 588 -15.99 -39.32 -8.70
CA PHE A 588 -16.73 -38.89 -7.54
C PHE A 588 -15.75 -38.38 -6.48
N SER A 589 -15.66 -37.05 -6.38
CA SER A 589 -14.59 -36.35 -5.68
C SER A 589 -14.85 -36.23 -4.18
N PHE A 590 -15.17 -37.33 -3.51
CA PHE A 590 -15.47 -37.39 -2.09
C PHE A 590 -14.80 -38.63 -1.46
N PRO A 591 -14.63 -38.66 -0.12
CA PRO A 591 -14.07 -39.80 0.57
C PRO A 591 -14.94 -41.05 0.38
N CYS A 592 -14.46 -42.00 -0.41
CA CYS A 592 -15.13 -43.29 -0.63
C CYS A 592 -14.26 -44.45 -0.13
N LYS A 593 -14.83 -45.30 0.72
CA LYS A 593 -14.25 -46.60 1.03
C LYS A 593 -14.59 -47.56 -0.10
N GLN A 594 -13.61 -47.80 -0.98
CA GLN A 594 -13.75 -48.76 -2.06
C GLN A 594 -13.52 -50.18 -1.57
N THR A 595 -14.32 -51.11 -2.10
CA THR A 595 -14.15 -52.56 -1.93
C THR A 595 -13.73 -53.24 -3.24
N SER A 596 -14.02 -52.60 -4.37
CA SER A 596 -13.57 -52.93 -5.72
C SER A 596 -13.42 -51.65 -6.53
N LEU A 597 -12.97 -51.75 -7.79
CA LEU A 597 -12.90 -50.61 -8.69
C LEU A 597 -14.28 -49.98 -8.96
N ASP A 598 -15.35 -50.78 -8.97
CA ASP A 598 -16.72 -50.40 -9.31
C ASP A 598 -17.69 -50.33 -8.12
N ALA A 599 -17.17 -50.26 -6.90
CA ALA A 599 -17.97 -50.10 -5.68
C ALA A 599 -17.28 -49.13 -4.70
N GLY A 600 -18.03 -48.15 -4.20
CA GLY A 600 -17.49 -47.10 -3.34
C GLY A 600 -18.50 -46.58 -2.34
N ILE A 601 -18.30 -46.92 -1.07
CA ILE A 601 -19.16 -46.45 0.02
C ILE A 601 -18.75 -45.01 0.39
N LEU A 602 -19.66 -44.05 0.23
CA LEU A 602 -19.41 -42.67 0.67
C LEU A 602 -19.25 -42.63 2.19
N LEU A 603 -18.11 -42.15 2.69
CA LEU A 603 -17.84 -42.08 4.12
C LEU A 603 -18.49 -40.86 4.78
N ASN A 604 -18.27 -39.70 4.17
CA ASN A 604 -18.83 -38.44 4.62
C ASN A 604 -18.79 -37.41 3.48
N TRP A 605 -19.76 -36.52 3.45
CA TRP A 605 -19.73 -35.37 2.56
C TRP A 605 -18.62 -34.39 2.96
N THR A 606 -18.13 -33.68 1.95
CA THR A 606 -17.16 -32.59 2.10
C THR A 606 -17.58 -31.43 1.20
N LYS A 607 -16.87 -30.29 1.29
CA LYS A 607 -17.15 -29.08 0.51
C LYS A 607 -18.56 -28.55 0.81
N GLY A 608 -19.45 -28.50 -0.19
CA GLY A 608 -20.81 -27.93 -0.07
C GLY A 608 -21.96 -28.93 -0.19
N PHE A 609 -21.67 -30.23 -0.34
CA PHE A 609 -22.69 -31.27 -0.49
C PHE A 609 -23.20 -31.74 0.87
N LYS A 610 -24.49 -32.12 0.92
CA LYS A 610 -25.12 -32.67 2.13
C LYS A 610 -26.38 -33.51 1.83
N ALA A 611 -26.46 -34.11 0.64
CA ALA A 611 -27.63 -34.91 0.27
C ALA A 611 -27.82 -36.07 1.26
N THR A 612 -29.05 -36.27 1.75
CA THR A 612 -29.38 -37.34 2.70
C THR A 612 -29.31 -38.71 2.04
N ASP A 613 -29.22 -39.77 2.85
CA ASP A 613 -29.30 -41.16 2.36
C ASP A 613 -28.22 -41.52 1.32
N CYS A 614 -27.07 -40.83 1.40
CA CYS A 614 -25.88 -41.08 0.59
C CYS A 614 -24.70 -41.59 1.45
N GLU A 615 -24.48 -40.99 2.62
CA GLU A 615 -23.38 -41.41 3.51
C GLU A 615 -23.66 -42.82 4.04
N GLY A 616 -22.68 -43.72 3.90
CA GLY A 616 -22.82 -45.15 4.22
C GLY A 616 -23.31 -46.00 3.05
N GLU A 617 -23.76 -45.40 1.95
CA GLU A 617 -24.26 -46.11 0.76
C GLU A 617 -23.20 -46.19 -0.35
N ASP A 618 -23.32 -47.21 -1.20
CA ASP A 618 -22.49 -47.35 -2.40
C ASP A 618 -22.99 -46.41 -3.50
N VAL A 619 -22.16 -45.43 -3.87
CA VAL A 619 -22.54 -44.41 -4.87
C VAL A 619 -22.72 -44.98 -6.27
N VAL A 620 -22.09 -46.12 -6.57
CA VAL A 620 -22.31 -46.82 -7.85
C VAL A 620 -23.67 -47.51 -7.84
N TYR A 621 -24.09 -48.06 -6.69
CA TYR A 621 -25.44 -48.58 -6.51
C TYR A 621 -26.49 -47.47 -6.67
N LEU A 622 -26.32 -46.33 -6.01
CA LEU A 622 -27.23 -45.19 -6.12
C LEU A 622 -27.36 -44.69 -7.57
N LEU A 623 -26.24 -44.61 -8.31
CA LEU A 623 -26.25 -44.26 -9.73
C LEU A 623 -26.97 -45.32 -10.57
N ARG A 624 -26.72 -46.60 -10.34
CA ARG A 624 -27.39 -47.71 -11.05
C ARG A 624 -28.90 -47.70 -10.79
N GLU A 625 -29.34 -47.41 -9.57
CA GLU A 625 -30.75 -47.28 -9.24
C GLU A 625 -31.41 -46.07 -9.92
N GLY A 626 -30.72 -44.93 -9.98
CA GLY A 626 -31.20 -43.77 -10.76
C GLY A 626 -31.35 -44.07 -12.26
N ILE A 627 -30.41 -44.82 -12.84
CA ILE A 627 -30.50 -45.26 -14.25
C ILE A 627 -31.70 -46.19 -14.43
N LYS A 628 -31.91 -47.16 -13.52
CA LYS A 628 -33.06 -48.07 -13.57
C LYS A 628 -34.39 -47.34 -13.43
N ARG A 629 -34.52 -46.39 -12.49
CA ARG A 629 -35.76 -45.60 -12.30
C ARG A 629 -36.18 -44.87 -13.58
N ARG A 630 -35.23 -44.48 -14.41
CA ARG A 630 -35.49 -43.73 -15.64
C ARG A 630 -35.93 -44.60 -16.82
N GLU A 631 -35.52 -45.87 -16.87
CA GLU A 631 -35.84 -46.84 -17.94
C GLU A 631 -35.61 -46.34 -19.40
N GLU A 632 -34.70 -45.38 -19.62
CA GLU A 632 -34.44 -44.78 -20.94
C GLU A 632 -33.18 -45.31 -21.65
N PHE A 633 -32.18 -45.77 -20.91
CA PHE A 633 -30.88 -46.21 -21.43
C PHE A 633 -30.17 -47.14 -20.45
N GLU A 634 -29.17 -47.88 -20.94
CA GLU A 634 -28.30 -48.74 -20.11
C GLU A 634 -26.84 -48.29 -20.18
N LEU A 635 -26.12 -48.35 -19.05
CA LEU A 635 -24.69 -48.08 -18.97
C LEU A 635 -23.98 -49.16 -18.16
N ASP A 636 -22.72 -49.44 -18.49
CA ASP A 636 -21.85 -50.29 -17.66
C ASP A 636 -20.96 -49.41 -16.78
N VAL A 637 -21.31 -49.25 -15.51
CA VAL A 637 -20.46 -48.51 -14.56
C VAL A 637 -19.30 -49.42 -14.12
N VAL A 638 -18.11 -49.15 -14.66
CA VAL A 638 -16.90 -49.99 -14.51
C VAL A 638 -16.00 -49.49 -13.39
N ALA A 639 -16.05 -48.20 -13.06
CA ALA A 639 -15.17 -47.62 -12.06
C ALA A 639 -15.83 -46.46 -11.33
N VAL A 640 -15.55 -46.34 -10.03
CA VAL A 640 -15.66 -45.09 -9.26
C VAL A 640 -14.26 -44.60 -8.90
N VAL A 641 -14.00 -43.31 -9.11
CA VAL A 641 -12.65 -42.74 -9.13
C VAL A 641 -12.65 -41.42 -8.35
N ASN A 642 -11.61 -41.12 -7.60
CA ASN A 642 -11.42 -39.80 -7.03
C ASN A 642 -10.77 -38.84 -8.05
N ASP A 643 -11.12 -37.56 -8.03
CA ASP A 643 -10.57 -36.54 -8.97
C ASP A 643 -9.04 -36.46 -8.95
N THR A 644 -8.41 -36.65 -7.79
CA THR A 644 -6.94 -36.73 -7.67
C THR A 644 -6.37 -37.87 -8.51
N VAL A 645 -7.00 -39.05 -8.46
CA VAL A 645 -6.58 -40.25 -9.19
C VAL A 645 -6.80 -40.08 -10.68
N GLY A 646 -7.96 -39.54 -11.07
CA GLY A 646 -8.23 -39.17 -12.46
C GLY A 646 -7.19 -38.19 -12.99
N THR A 647 -6.85 -37.16 -12.22
CA THR A 647 -5.83 -36.15 -12.61
C THR A 647 -4.43 -36.76 -12.75
N MET A 648 -4.04 -37.64 -11.82
CA MET A 648 -2.79 -38.41 -11.93
C MET A 648 -2.76 -39.22 -13.22
N MET A 649 -3.84 -39.96 -13.52
CA MET A 649 -3.93 -40.83 -14.70
C MET A 649 -3.96 -40.04 -16.02
N THR A 650 -4.64 -38.88 -16.04
CA THR A 650 -4.60 -37.95 -17.17
C THR A 650 -3.16 -37.54 -17.51
N CYS A 651 -2.39 -37.16 -16.49
CA CYS A 651 -1.01 -36.70 -16.68
C CYS A 651 -0.06 -37.87 -16.95
N ALA A 652 -0.28 -39.04 -16.33
CA ALA A 652 0.51 -40.25 -16.53
C ALA A 652 0.40 -40.83 -17.94
N TYR A 653 -0.68 -40.51 -18.67
CA TYR A 653 -0.81 -40.85 -20.07
C TYR A 653 0.23 -40.14 -20.96
N GLU A 654 0.67 -38.95 -20.56
CA GLU A 654 1.62 -38.12 -21.31
C GLU A 654 3.03 -38.20 -20.74
N ASP A 655 3.17 -38.26 -19.41
CA ASP A 655 4.44 -38.40 -18.72
C ASP A 655 4.46 -39.67 -17.85
N PRO A 656 5.23 -40.72 -18.22
CA PRO A 656 5.30 -41.96 -17.47
C PRO A 656 5.89 -41.81 -16.06
N ASN A 657 6.54 -40.69 -15.74
CA ASN A 657 7.03 -40.39 -14.39
C ASN A 657 5.93 -39.85 -13.47
N CYS A 658 4.71 -39.62 -13.98
CA CYS A 658 3.61 -39.11 -13.18
C CYS A 658 2.99 -40.21 -12.31
N GLU A 659 3.23 -40.11 -11.01
CA GLU A 659 2.76 -41.10 -10.02
C GLU A 659 2.08 -40.44 -8.82
N ILE A 660 1.77 -39.14 -8.94
CA ILE A 660 1.09 -38.34 -7.93
C ILE A 660 0.03 -37.49 -8.61
N GLY A 661 -1.16 -37.44 -8.02
CA GLY A 661 -2.22 -36.50 -8.40
C GLY A 661 -2.45 -35.49 -7.29
N LEU A 662 -2.61 -34.22 -7.64
CA LEU A 662 -2.86 -33.11 -6.72
C LEU A 662 -4.04 -32.29 -7.20
N ILE A 663 -4.98 -32.02 -6.29
CA ILE A 663 -6.08 -31.07 -6.52
C ILE A 663 -5.92 -29.90 -5.57
N VAL A 664 -5.94 -28.68 -6.11
CA VAL A 664 -6.02 -27.43 -5.32
C VAL A 664 -7.02 -26.47 -5.99
N GLY A 665 -8.30 -26.69 -5.69
CA GLY A 665 -9.45 -25.96 -6.24
C GLY A 665 -10.40 -25.54 -5.13
N THR A 666 -11.68 -25.93 -5.22
CA THR A 666 -12.66 -25.76 -4.14
C THR A 666 -12.22 -26.51 -2.88
N GLY A 667 -11.77 -27.76 -3.05
CA GLY A 667 -11.09 -28.55 -2.03
C GLY A 667 -9.59 -28.68 -2.31
N SER A 668 -8.89 -29.42 -1.45
CA SER A 668 -7.50 -29.80 -1.62
C SER A 668 -7.32 -31.26 -1.26
N ASN A 669 -6.83 -32.07 -2.18
CA ASN A 669 -6.54 -33.49 -1.95
C ASN A 669 -5.32 -33.96 -2.77
N ALA A 670 -4.74 -35.11 -2.40
CA ALA A 670 -3.70 -35.76 -3.18
C ALA A 670 -3.85 -37.29 -3.19
N CYS A 671 -3.30 -37.90 -4.22
CA CYS A 671 -3.12 -39.35 -4.34
C CYS A 671 -1.72 -39.67 -4.85
N TYR A 672 -1.25 -40.90 -4.64
CA TYR A 672 0.00 -41.37 -5.23
C TYR A 672 0.06 -42.89 -5.36
N MET A 673 0.98 -43.40 -6.18
CA MET A 673 1.27 -44.84 -6.29
C MET A 673 2.07 -45.34 -5.08
N GLU A 674 1.44 -46.17 -4.25
CA GLU A 674 2.04 -46.82 -3.08
C GLU A 674 2.41 -48.28 -3.39
N GLU A 675 3.41 -48.80 -2.69
CA GLU A 675 3.81 -50.20 -2.77
C GLU A 675 2.78 -51.08 -2.05
N MET A 676 2.30 -52.17 -2.68
CA MET A 676 1.25 -53.03 -2.09
C MET A 676 1.63 -53.57 -0.71
N ARG A 677 2.90 -53.90 -0.49
CA ARG A 677 3.44 -54.32 0.82
C ARG A 677 3.19 -53.33 1.97
N ASN A 678 2.95 -52.06 1.67
CA ASN A 678 2.66 -51.02 2.66
C ASN A 678 1.16 -50.83 2.91
N ILE A 679 0.29 -51.37 2.05
CA ILE A 679 -1.17 -51.17 2.12
C ILE A 679 -1.78 -52.35 2.90
N GLU A 680 -1.68 -52.33 4.22
CA GLU A 680 -2.12 -53.45 5.08
C GLU A 680 -3.64 -53.71 5.06
N MET A 681 -4.41 -52.78 4.47
CA MET A 681 -5.87 -52.86 4.35
C MET A 681 -6.36 -53.70 3.16
N VAL A 682 -5.47 -54.03 2.21
CA VAL A 682 -5.78 -54.85 1.04
C VAL A 682 -4.87 -56.07 1.06
N GLU A 683 -5.41 -57.26 0.78
CA GLU A 683 -4.61 -58.48 0.71
C GLU A 683 -3.69 -58.49 -0.53
N GLY A 684 -2.46 -58.96 -0.33
CA GLY A 684 -1.43 -59.07 -1.37
C GLY A 684 -0.27 -58.08 -1.16
N ASP A 685 0.96 -58.51 -1.46
CA ASP A 685 2.18 -57.73 -1.30
C ASP A 685 2.87 -57.35 -2.63
N GLN A 686 2.37 -57.89 -3.75
CA GLN A 686 2.95 -57.72 -5.08
C GLN A 686 2.38 -56.51 -5.82
N GLY A 687 3.27 -55.73 -6.44
CA GLY A 687 2.92 -54.60 -7.27
C GLY A 687 2.62 -53.33 -6.48
N ARG A 688 1.82 -52.44 -7.09
CA ARG A 688 1.51 -51.11 -6.56
C ARG A 688 0.02 -50.83 -6.64
N MET A 689 -0.44 -49.86 -5.88
CA MET A 689 -1.81 -49.35 -5.98
C MET A 689 -1.81 -47.85 -5.70
N CYS A 690 -2.61 -47.11 -6.47
CA CYS A 690 -2.87 -45.71 -6.18
C CYS A 690 -3.66 -45.60 -4.87
N VAL A 691 -3.23 -44.72 -3.98
CA VAL A 691 -3.89 -44.44 -2.71
C VAL A 691 -4.42 -43.01 -2.73
N ASN A 692 -5.71 -42.85 -2.50
CA ASN A 692 -6.34 -41.56 -2.25
C ASN A 692 -6.10 -41.18 -0.78
N MET A 693 -5.35 -40.11 -0.53
CA MET A 693 -4.93 -39.77 0.83
C MET A 693 -6.10 -39.28 1.71
N GLU A 694 -7.06 -38.57 1.10
CA GLU A 694 -8.01 -37.70 1.82
C GLU A 694 -7.28 -36.78 2.81
N TRP A 695 -6.22 -36.13 2.33
CA TRP A 695 -5.29 -35.39 3.18
C TRP A 695 -5.90 -34.14 3.82
N GLY A 696 -7.11 -33.75 3.42
CA GLY A 696 -7.77 -32.54 3.88
C GLY A 696 -8.08 -32.62 5.38
N ALA A 697 -8.31 -33.83 5.88
CA ALA A 697 -8.53 -34.15 7.29
C ALA A 697 -7.25 -34.14 8.15
N PHE A 698 -6.07 -33.89 7.57
CA PHE A 698 -4.86 -33.69 8.34
C PHE A 698 -5.05 -32.54 9.36
N GLY A 699 -4.63 -32.74 10.61
CA GLY A 699 -4.86 -31.78 11.70
C GLY A 699 -6.20 -31.92 12.43
N ASP A 700 -7.14 -32.75 11.98
CA ASP A 700 -8.42 -33.01 12.67
C ASP A 700 -8.25 -33.65 14.05
N ASN A 701 -7.10 -34.27 14.31
CA ASN A 701 -6.68 -34.76 15.63
C ASN A 701 -5.93 -33.72 16.48
N GLY A 702 -5.82 -32.47 16.01
CA GLY A 702 -5.14 -31.37 16.69
C GLY A 702 -3.64 -31.27 16.41
N CYS A 703 -3.05 -32.13 15.57
CA CYS A 703 -1.61 -32.09 15.29
C CYS A 703 -1.14 -30.84 14.51
N LEU A 704 -2.04 -29.95 14.10
CA LEU A 704 -1.75 -28.66 13.47
C LEU A 704 -2.25 -27.47 14.30
N ASP A 705 -2.74 -27.67 15.52
CA ASP A 705 -3.33 -26.59 16.32
C ASP A 705 -2.32 -25.52 16.75
N ASP A 706 -1.02 -25.81 16.67
CA ASP A 706 0.09 -24.88 16.93
C ASP A 706 0.34 -23.88 15.79
N ILE A 707 -0.13 -24.16 14.57
CA ILE A 707 -0.02 -23.25 13.42
C ILE A 707 -1.37 -22.64 13.00
N ARG A 708 -2.48 -23.12 13.59
CA ARG A 708 -3.82 -22.58 13.33
C ARG A 708 -4.04 -21.29 14.11
N THR A 709 -4.33 -20.23 13.37
CA THR A 709 -4.63 -18.91 13.91
C THR A 709 -6.05 -18.85 14.49
N ILE A 710 -6.38 -17.74 15.14
CA ILE A 710 -7.76 -17.45 15.55
C ILE A 710 -8.71 -17.37 14.36
N TYR A 711 -8.21 -16.97 13.19
CA TYR A 711 -9.01 -16.83 11.97
C TYR A 711 -9.31 -18.19 11.34
N ASP A 712 -8.36 -19.12 11.38
CA ASP A 712 -8.59 -20.51 10.93
C ASP A 712 -9.63 -21.22 11.81
N LYS A 713 -9.60 -20.97 13.13
CA LYS A 713 -10.58 -21.49 14.08
C LYS A 713 -11.97 -20.91 13.80
N ALA A 714 -12.07 -19.60 13.58
CA ALA A 714 -13.33 -18.97 13.21
C ALA A 714 -13.92 -19.54 11.90
N VAL A 715 -13.10 -19.74 10.87
CA VAL A 715 -13.56 -20.36 9.62
C VAL A 715 -14.04 -21.80 9.84
N ASP A 716 -13.35 -22.56 10.69
CA ASP A 716 -13.73 -23.93 11.05
C ASP A 716 -15.07 -23.98 11.80
N ASP A 717 -15.20 -23.21 12.88
CA ASP A 717 -16.38 -23.17 13.76
C ASP A 717 -17.67 -22.81 13.02
N TYR A 718 -17.55 -21.98 11.99
CA TYR A 718 -18.67 -21.50 11.17
C TYR A 718 -18.88 -22.27 9.87
N SER A 719 -18.05 -23.26 9.58
CA SER A 719 -18.19 -24.11 8.38
C SER A 719 -19.31 -25.14 8.53
N LEU A 720 -19.71 -25.77 7.42
CA LEU A 720 -20.68 -26.86 7.42
C LEU A 720 -20.18 -28.12 8.15
N ASN A 721 -18.85 -28.26 8.27
CA ASN A 721 -18.16 -29.43 8.79
C ASN A 721 -17.15 -29.02 9.87
N ALA A 722 -17.63 -28.36 10.93
CA ALA A 722 -16.81 -27.89 12.03
C ALA A 722 -15.98 -29.03 12.67
N GLY A 723 -14.69 -28.75 12.90
CA GLY A 723 -13.72 -29.70 13.45
C GLY A 723 -13.19 -30.72 12.43
N LYS A 724 -13.61 -30.63 11.17
CA LYS A 724 -13.16 -31.49 10.06
C LYS A 724 -12.41 -30.71 8.99
N GLN A 725 -11.63 -31.42 8.17
CA GLN A 725 -10.96 -30.85 7.00
C GLN A 725 -10.04 -29.66 7.36
N ARG A 726 -9.40 -29.69 8.53
CA ARG A 726 -8.66 -28.53 9.05
C ARG A 726 -7.48 -28.12 8.17
N TYR A 727 -6.78 -29.09 7.56
CA TYR A 727 -5.69 -28.80 6.62
C TYR A 727 -6.20 -28.23 5.30
N GLU A 728 -7.27 -28.80 4.74
CA GLU A 728 -7.91 -28.28 3.53
C GLU A 728 -8.40 -26.84 3.71
N LYS A 729 -8.97 -26.52 4.89
CA LYS A 729 -9.42 -25.17 5.26
C LYS A 729 -8.32 -24.12 5.26
N MET A 730 -7.06 -24.50 5.42
CA MET A 730 -5.91 -23.59 5.33
C MET A 730 -5.34 -23.44 3.92
N ILE A 731 -5.86 -24.19 2.93
CA ILE A 731 -5.27 -24.29 1.59
C ILE A 731 -6.26 -23.93 0.48
N SER A 732 -7.47 -24.46 0.51
CA SER A 732 -8.33 -24.50 -0.67
C SER A 732 -9.10 -23.20 -0.92
N GLY A 733 -9.47 -22.99 -2.18
CA GLY A 733 -10.13 -21.79 -2.67
C GLY A 733 -11.50 -21.50 -2.05
N MET A 734 -12.16 -22.50 -1.44
CA MET A 734 -13.40 -22.32 -0.70
C MET A 734 -13.20 -21.57 0.62
N TYR A 735 -12.02 -21.68 1.24
CA TYR A 735 -11.78 -21.21 2.61
C TYR A 735 -10.81 -20.03 2.70
N LEU A 736 -9.87 -19.87 1.77
CA LEU A 736 -8.91 -18.76 1.81
C LEU A 736 -9.60 -17.39 1.85
N GLY A 737 -10.68 -17.23 1.08
CA GLY A 737 -11.48 -16.02 1.07
C GLY A 737 -12.15 -15.71 2.41
N GLU A 738 -12.58 -16.75 3.13
CA GLU A 738 -13.18 -16.60 4.45
C GLU A 738 -12.13 -16.26 5.53
N ILE A 739 -10.91 -16.80 5.43
CA ILE A 739 -9.81 -16.39 6.32
C ILE A 739 -9.52 -14.90 6.12
N VAL A 740 -9.36 -14.47 4.86
CA VAL A 740 -9.19 -13.05 4.51
C VAL A 740 -10.34 -12.22 5.07
N ARG A 741 -11.59 -12.59 4.80
CA ARG A 741 -12.78 -11.86 5.26
C ARG A 741 -12.79 -11.68 6.78
N ASN A 742 -12.45 -12.72 7.55
CA ASN A 742 -12.40 -12.63 9.02
C ASN A 742 -11.28 -11.71 9.52
N ILE A 743 -10.11 -11.70 8.87
CA ILE A 743 -9.02 -10.74 9.17
C ILE A 743 -9.48 -9.31 8.87
N LEU A 744 -10.13 -9.09 7.72
CA LEU A 744 -10.64 -7.77 7.34
C LEU A 744 -11.71 -7.26 8.31
N ILE A 745 -12.58 -8.14 8.81
CA ILE A 745 -13.54 -7.79 9.87
C ILE A 745 -12.83 -7.35 11.14
N ASP A 746 -11.80 -8.08 11.58
CA ASP A 746 -11.02 -7.72 12.77
C ASP A 746 -10.30 -6.38 12.60
N PHE A 747 -9.62 -6.18 11.48
CA PHE A 747 -8.96 -4.91 11.16
C PHE A 747 -9.96 -3.75 11.05
N THR A 748 -11.16 -3.99 10.52
CA THR A 748 -12.23 -2.99 10.52
C THR A 748 -12.69 -2.67 11.94
N LYS A 749 -12.92 -3.68 12.80
CA LYS A 749 -13.28 -3.45 14.23
C LYS A 749 -12.23 -2.62 14.98
N ARG A 750 -10.95 -2.84 14.66
CA ARG A 750 -9.81 -2.12 15.24
C ARG A 750 -9.61 -0.73 14.62
N GLY A 751 -10.41 -0.35 13.62
CA GLY A 751 -10.39 0.96 12.97
C GLY A 751 -9.30 1.12 11.89
N PHE A 752 -8.68 0.02 11.46
CA PHE A 752 -7.58 0.04 10.50
C PHE A 752 -8.04 0.09 9.05
N LEU A 753 -9.23 -0.43 8.78
CA LEU A 753 -9.82 -0.54 7.45
C LEU A 753 -11.21 0.10 7.40
N PHE A 754 -11.59 0.57 6.23
CA PHE A 754 -12.97 0.96 5.87
C PHE A 754 -13.59 1.94 6.88
N ARG A 755 -12.77 2.84 7.44
CA ARG A 755 -13.16 3.84 8.44
C ARG A 755 -13.82 3.22 9.69
N GLY A 756 -13.49 1.97 10.01
CA GLY A 756 -14.06 1.24 11.13
C GLY A 756 -15.49 0.73 10.90
N GLN A 757 -16.03 0.82 9.68
CA GLN A 757 -17.41 0.46 9.38
C GLN A 757 -17.49 -0.93 8.75
N ILE A 758 -18.04 -1.88 9.48
CA ILE A 758 -18.31 -3.23 8.97
C ILE A 758 -19.57 -3.19 8.11
N SER A 759 -19.42 -3.19 6.78
CA SER A 759 -20.55 -3.23 5.85
C SER A 759 -21.27 -4.58 5.88
N GLU A 760 -22.54 -4.62 5.45
CA GLU A 760 -23.27 -5.88 5.27
C GLU A 760 -22.55 -6.81 4.29
N THR A 761 -21.94 -6.25 3.23
CA THR A 761 -21.18 -7.03 2.28
C THR A 761 -19.95 -7.71 2.90
N LEU A 762 -19.24 -7.04 3.81
CA LEU A 762 -18.11 -7.65 4.51
C LEU A 762 -18.55 -8.78 5.46
N LYS A 763 -19.80 -8.75 5.92
CA LYS A 763 -20.41 -9.84 6.71
C LYS A 763 -20.85 -11.02 5.82
N THR A 764 -21.08 -10.80 4.53
CA THR A 764 -21.49 -11.85 3.58
C THR A 764 -20.37 -12.87 3.39
N ARG A 765 -20.64 -14.13 3.73
CA ARG A 765 -19.69 -15.24 3.53
C ARG A 765 -19.52 -15.55 2.06
N GLY A 766 -18.31 -15.94 1.67
CA GLY A 766 -17.97 -16.30 0.29
C GLY A 766 -17.76 -15.11 -0.65
N ILE A 767 -17.80 -13.87 -0.15
CA ILE A 767 -17.62 -12.66 -0.98
C ILE A 767 -16.24 -12.58 -1.66
N PHE A 768 -15.22 -13.18 -1.05
CA PHE A 768 -13.87 -13.27 -1.61
C PHE A 768 -13.65 -14.61 -2.30
N GLU A 769 -14.26 -14.79 -3.47
CA GLU A 769 -14.01 -15.96 -4.30
C GLU A 769 -12.54 -16.05 -4.75
N THR A 770 -12.10 -17.26 -5.11
CA THR A 770 -10.73 -17.53 -5.64
C THR A 770 -10.36 -16.59 -6.78
N LYS A 771 -11.32 -16.25 -7.65
CA LYS A 771 -11.13 -15.30 -8.75
C LYS A 771 -10.70 -13.92 -8.24
N PHE A 772 -11.37 -13.38 -7.23
CA PHE A 772 -11.08 -12.06 -6.69
C PHE A 772 -9.74 -12.04 -5.93
N LEU A 773 -9.44 -13.08 -5.15
CA LEU A 773 -8.13 -13.22 -4.51
C LEU A 773 -7.00 -13.21 -5.55
N SER A 774 -7.16 -13.99 -6.62
CA SER A 774 -6.18 -14.08 -7.71
C SER A 774 -6.00 -12.75 -8.46
N GLN A 775 -7.10 -12.01 -8.65
CA GLN A 775 -7.04 -10.69 -9.26
C GLN A 775 -6.33 -9.68 -8.36
N ILE A 776 -6.72 -9.57 -7.09
CA ILE A 776 -6.14 -8.62 -6.11
C ILE A 776 -4.61 -8.78 -6.00
N GLU A 777 -4.12 -10.02 -6.03
CA GLU A 777 -2.70 -10.33 -5.91
C GLU A 777 -1.90 -10.24 -7.23
N SER A 778 -2.54 -9.93 -8.35
CA SER A 778 -1.86 -9.84 -9.64
C SER A 778 -0.78 -8.76 -9.65
N ASP A 779 0.41 -9.11 -10.14
CA ASP A 779 1.53 -8.17 -10.30
C ASP A 779 1.30 -7.13 -11.40
N ARG A 780 0.35 -7.39 -12.30
CA ARG A 780 0.04 -6.52 -13.44
C ARG A 780 -1.04 -5.48 -13.12
N LEU A 781 -1.64 -5.53 -11.93
CA LEU A 781 -2.67 -4.58 -11.55
C LEU A 781 -2.09 -3.39 -10.79
N ALA A 782 -2.44 -2.19 -11.27
CA ALA A 782 -2.22 -0.95 -10.55
C ALA A 782 -3.12 -0.86 -9.31
N LEU A 783 -2.76 -0.03 -8.33
CA LEU A 783 -3.50 0.06 -7.07
C LEU A 783 -4.97 0.47 -7.27
N LEU A 784 -5.23 1.34 -8.25
CA LEU A 784 -6.59 1.75 -8.62
C LEU A 784 -7.48 0.60 -9.11
N GLN A 785 -6.90 -0.42 -9.74
CA GLN A 785 -7.65 -1.60 -10.19
C GLN A 785 -8.02 -2.51 -9.02
N VAL A 786 -7.14 -2.62 -8.02
CA VAL A 786 -7.46 -3.33 -6.76
C VAL A 786 -8.62 -2.61 -6.06
N ARG A 787 -8.57 -1.27 -5.96
CA ARG A 787 -9.68 -0.48 -5.41
C ARG A 787 -10.98 -0.71 -6.17
N ALA A 788 -10.93 -0.74 -7.51
CA ALA A 788 -12.11 -0.99 -8.34
C ALA A 788 -12.73 -2.37 -8.08
N ILE A 789 -11.91 -3.41 -7.87
CA ILE A 789 -12.40 -4.74 -7.49
C ILE A 789 -13.11 -4.69 -6.14
N LEU A 790 -12.53 -4.04 -5.13
CA LEU A 790 -13.17 -3.88 -3.82
C LEU A 790 -14.51 -3.13 -3.91
N GLN A 791 -14.57 -2.07 -4.71
CA GLN A 791 -15.80 -1.33 -4.95
C GLN A 791 -16.85 -2.15 -5.70
N GLN A 792 -16.45 -2.99 -6.66
CA GLN A 792 -17.35 -3.94 -7.34
C GLN A 792 -17.92 -4.97 -6.37
N LEU A 793 -17.14 -5.38 -5.37
CA LEU A 793 -17.60 -6.21 -4.26
C LEU A 793 -18.45 -5.43 -3.25
N GLY A 794 -18.73 -4.14 -3.45
CA GLY A 794 -19.50 -3.32 -2.51
C GLY A 794 -18.73 -2.91 -1.25
N LEU A 795 -17.41 -2.98 -1.28
CA LEU A 795 -16.52 -2.51 -0.22
C LEU A 795 -15.98 -1.12 -0.58
N ASN A 796 -16.42 -0.10 0.15
CA ASN A 796 -15.97 1.28 -0.04
C ASN A 796 -14.58 1.51 0.57
N GLY A 797 -13.55 0.97 -0.09
CA GLY A 797 -12.14 1.13 0.30
C GLY A 797 -11.45 2.33 -0.35
N THR A 798 -10.46 2.87 0.35
CA THR A 798 -9.44 3.81 -0.18
C THR A 798 -8.29 3.06 -0.88
N CYS A 799 -7.31 3.78 -1.46
CA CYS A 799 -6.06 3.13 -1.89
C CYS A 799 -5.32 2.48 -0.71
N ASP A 800 -5.29 3.12 0.46
CA ASP A 800 -4.64 2.56 1.66
C ASP A 800 -5.35 1.27 2.12
N ASP A 801 -6.69 1.24 2.10
CA ASP A 801 -7.45 0.01 2.37
C ASP A 801 -7.08 -1.09 1.36
N SER A 802 -6.91 -0.72 0.09
CA SER A 802 -6.57 -1.64 -1.00
C SER A 802 -5.16 -2.25 -0.80
N ILE A 803 -4.19 -1.47 -0.32
CA ILE A 803 -2.84 -1.96 0.03
C ILE A 803 -2.91 -2.99 1.16
N ILE A 804 -3.65 -2.68 2.23
CA ILE A 804 -3.80 -3.57 3.38
C ILE A 804 -4.52 -4.87 2.96
N VAL A 805 -5.62 -4.77 2.21
CA VAL A 805 -6.35 -5.96 1.72
C VAL A 805 -5.46 -6.84 0.85
N LYS A 806 -4.70 -6.25 -0.08
CA LYS A 806 -3.74 -6.99 -0.91
C LYS A 806 -2.67 -7.70 -0.07
N THR A 807 -2.17 -7.04 0.98
CA THR A 807 -1.19 -7.60 1.90
C THR A 807 -1.75 -8.78 2.70
N VAL A 808 -3.00 -8.66 3.17
CA VAL A 808 -3.71 -9.74 3.88
C VAL A 808 -3.89 -10.96 2.96
N CYS A 809 -4.37 -10.75 1.72
CA CYS A 809 -4.51 -11.83 0.73
C CYS A 809 -3.18 -12.57 0.53
N GLY A 810 -2.10 -11.82 0.27
CA GLY A 810 -0.77 -12.38 0.04
C GLY A 810 -0.21 -13.17 1.23
N ALA A 811 -0.48 -12.74 2.47
CA ALA A 811 -0.09 -13.49 3.67
C ALA A 811 -0.80 -14.84 3.75
N VAL A 812 -2.12 -14.86 3.49
CA VAL A 812 -2.96 -16.06 3.54
C VAL A 812 -2.60 -17.04 2.41
N SER A 813 -2.52 -16.55 1.17
CA SER A 813 -2.25 -17.39 -0.02
C SER A 813 -0.83 -17.95 -0.05
N ARG A 814 0.17 -17.18 0.41
CA ARG A 814 1.54 -17.67 0.59
C ARG A 814 1.59 -18.82 1.60
N ARG A 815 0.98 -18.65 2.77
CA ARG A 815 0.92 -19.71 3.79
C ARG A 815 0.26 -20.96 3.22
N ALA A 816 -0.87 -20.81 2.54
CA ALA A 816 -1.59 -21.90 1.89
C ALA A 816 -0.70 -22.71 0.93
N ALA A 817 0.06 -22.02 0.07
CA ALA A 817 1.00 -22.65 -0.86
C ALA A 817 2.15 -23.40 -0.14
N GLN A 818 2.71 -22.80 0.92
CA GLN A 818 3.78 -23.43 1.71
C GLN A 818 3.29 -24.66 2.48
N VAL A 819 2.11 -24.57 3.09
CA VAL A 819 1.47 -25.68 3.82
C VAL A 819 1.16 -26.84 2.87
N CYS A 820 0.63 -26.55 1.67
CA CYS A 820 0.44 -27.54 0.60
C CYS A 820 1.78 -28.17 0.16
N GLY A 821 2.81 -27.34 -0.04
CA GLY A 821 4.15 -27.80 -0.42
C GLY A 821 4.79 -28.70 0.63
N ALA A 822 4.59 -28.45 1.92
CA ALA A 822 5.06 -29.32 3.00
C ALA A 822 4.36 -30.69 2.99
N GLY A 823 3.07 -30.73 2.67
CA GLY A 823 2.34 -31.99 2.47
C GLY A 823 2.88 -32.78 1.29
N MET A 824 3.04 -32.12 0.14
CA MET A 824 3.60 -32.74 -1.07
C MET A 824 5.05 -33.23 -0.88
N ALA A 825 5.87 -32.46 -0.17
CA ALA A 825 7.24 -32.85 0.19
C ALA A 825 7.28 -34.17 0.99
N ALA A 826 6.27 -34.43 1.83
CA ALA A 826 6.18 -35.69 2.57
C ALA A 826 5.85 -36.88 1.66
N VAL A 827 5.01 -36.67 0.64
CA VAL A 827 4.61 -37.69 -0.34
C VAL A 827 5.80 -38.09 -1.22
N VAL A 828 6.49 -37.13 -1.84
CA VAL A 828 7.61 -37.42 -2.75
C VAL A 828 8.78 -38.09 -2.02
N ASP A 829 9.12 -37.65 -0.81
CA ASP A 829 10.17 -38.32 -0.02
C ASP A 829 9.74 -39.70 0.43
N LYS A 830 8.44 -39.93 0.69
CA LYS A 830 7.94 -41.27 0.98
C LYS A 830 8.14 -42.22 -0.18
N ILE A 831 7.80 -41.81 -1.40
CA ILE A 831 7.99 -42.63 -2.60
C ILE A 831 9.48 -42.93 -2.79
N ARG A 832 10.34 -41.92 -2.62
CA ARG A 832 11.80 -42.08 -2.70
C ARG A 832 12.31 -43.11 -1.70
N GLU A 833 11.91 -42.99 -0.43
CA GLU A 833 12.32 -43.88 0.66
C GLU A 833 11.78 -45.28 0.51
N ASN A 834 10.51 -45.43 0.12
CA ASN A 834 9.88 -46.72 -0.15
C ASN A 834 10.66 -47.53 -1.18
N ARG A 835 11.25 -46.84 -2.17
CA ARG A 835 12.04 -47.44 -3.25
C ARG A 835 13.53 -47.56 -2.93
N GLY A 836 13.96 -47.11 -1.76
CA GLY A 836 15.37 -47.12 -1.35
C GLY A 836 16.27 -46.26 -2.23
N LEU A 837 15.72 -45.17 -2.79
CA LEU A 837 16.45 -44.30 -3.72
C LEU A 837 17.14 -43.14 -2.99
N ASP A 838 18.36 -42.81 -3.41
CA ASP A 838 19.04 -41.60 -2.96
C ASP A 838 18.44 -40.33 -3.58
N HIS A 839 18.04 -40.42 -4.85
CA HIS A 839 17.38 -39.36 -5.62
C HIS A 839 16.15 -39.91 -6.35
N LEU A 840 15.08 -39.12 -6.42
CA LEU A 840 13.86 -39.46 -7.14
C LEU A 840 13.54 -38.38 -8.17
N GLU A 841 13.32 -38.78 -9.42
CA GLU A 841 12.65 -37.95 -10.42
C GLU A 841 11.19 -38.39 -10.51
N ILE A 842 10.26 -37.45 -10.39
CA ILE A 842 8.83 -37.76 -10.34
C ILE A 842 8.01 -36.59 -10.84
N THR A 843 6.87 -36.90 -11.46
CA THR A 843 5.91 -35.90 -11.92
C THR A 843 4.64 -35.95 -11.07
N VAL A 844 4.07 -34.77 -10.81
CA VAL A 844 2.80 -34.56 -10.14
C VAL A 844 1.83 -33.97 -11.17
N GLY A 845 0.75 -34.69 -11.45
CA GLY A 845 -0.38 -34.15 -12.20
C GLY A 845 -1.22 -33.25 -11.30
N VAL A 846 -1.47 -32.01 -11.71
CA VAL A 846 -2.18 -31.01 -10.89
C VAL A 846 -3.41 -30.46 -11.61
N ASP A 847 -4.51 -30.30 -10.87
CA ASP A 847 -5.67 -29.53 -11.29
C ASP A 847 -6.21 -28.67 -10.13
N GLY A 848 -7.13 -27.76 -10.45
CA GLY A 848 -7.84 -26.92 -9.50
C GLY A 848 -7.73 -25.43 -9.80
N THR A 849 -8.85 -24.73 -9.61
CA THR A 849 -9.00 -23.32 -9.98
C THR A 849 -8.03 -22.39 -9.24
N LEU A 850 -7.74 -22.67 -7.97
CA LEU A 850 -6.79 -21.85 -7.19
C LEU A 850 -5.37 -22.04 -7.72
N TYR A 851 -4.95 -23.28 -8.01
CA TYR A 851 -3.65 -23.55 -8.60
C TYR A 851 -3.47 -22.88 -9.97
N LYS A 852 -4.51 -22.95 -10.81
CA LYS A 852 -4.52 -22.44 -12.19
C LYS A 852 -4.52 -20.91 -12.25
N LEU A 853 -5.36 -20.26 -11.44
CA LEU A 853 -5.62 -18.82 -11.56
C LEU A 853 -4.72 -17.96 -10.67
N HIS A 854 -4.26 -18.49 -9.53
CA HIS A 854 -3.56 -17.67 -8.55
C HIS A 854 -2.14 -17.33 -9.03
N PRO A 855 -1.74 -16.04 -9.04
CA PRO A 855 -0.47 -15.60 -9.63
C PRO A 855 0.77 -16.20 -8.95
N HIS A 856 0.67 -16.48 -7.64
CA HIS A 856 1.83 -16.85 -6.82
C HIS A 856 1.79 -18.28 -6.25
N PHE A 857 0.63 -18.95 -6.26
CA PHE A 857 0.43 -20.16 -5.45
C PHE A 857 1.32 -21.31 -5.93
N SER A 858 1.25 -21.64 -7.22
CA SER A 858 2.02 -22.73 -7.82
C SER A 858 3.52 -22.52 -7.63
N LYS A 859 4.03 -21.32 -7.93
CA LYS A 859 5.44 -20.96 -7.77
C LYS A 859 5.95 -21.13 -6.34
N ILE A 860 5.21 -20.63 -5.34
CA ILE A 860 5.59 -20.76 -3.93
C ILE A 860 5.53 -22.22 -3.47
N MET A 861 4.51 -22.97 -3.89
CA MET A 861 4.36 -24.38 -3.57
C MET A 861 5.52 -25.21 -4.15
N HIS A 862 5.87 -25.02 -5.42
CA HIS A 862 7.01 -25.68 -6.08
C HIS A 862 8.32 -25.41 -5.35
N GLN A 863 8.57 -24.13 -5.01
CA GLN A 863 9.77 -23.75 -4.27
C GLN A 863 9.80 -24.42 -2.89
N THR A 864 8.67 -24.47 -2.21
CA THR A 864 8.57 -25.11 -0.89
C THR A 864 8.85 -26.61 -0.96
N VAL A 865 8.32 -27.31 -1.99
CA VAL A 865 8.60 -28.74 -2.19
C VAL A 865 10.09 -28.96 -2.44
N LYS A 866 10.72 -28.13 -3.28
CA LYS A 866 12.15 -28.19 -3.58
C LYS A 866 13.01 -27.99 -2.33
N ASP A 867 12.65 -27.01 -1.48
CA ASP A 867 13.41 -26.68 -0.27
C ASP A 867 13.27 -27.78 0.80
N LEU A 868 12.09 -28.41 0.91
CA LEU A 868 11.80 -29.39 1.95
C LEU A 868 12.14 -30.83 1.54
N ALA A 869 12.16 -31.15 0.24
CA ALA A 869 12.51 -32.46 -0.30
C ALA A 869 13.64 -32.34 -1.36
N PRO A 870 14.84 -31.87 -0.98
CA PRO A 870 15.92 -31.55 -1.93
C PRO A 870 16.49 -32.77 -2.67
N LYS A 871 16.15 -33.99 -2.23
CA LYS A 871 16.51 -35.25 -2.88
C LYS A 871 15.50 -35.68 -3.97
N CYS A 872 14.40 -34.95 -4.12
CA CYS A 872 13.39 -35.23 -5.13
C CYS A 872 13.36 -34.11 -6.17
N ASN A 873 13.56 -34.47 -7.44
CA ASN A 873 13.34 -33.58 -8.58
C ASN A 873 11.89 -33.74 -9.04
N VAL A 874 11.04 -32.80 -8.65
CA VAL A 874 9.59 -32.88 -8.83
C VAL A 874 9.14 -31.95 -9.96
N THR A 875 8.55 -32.53 -10.99
CA THR A 875 7.89 -31.78 -12.08
C THR A 875 6.41 -31.67 -11.79
N PHE A 876 5.81 -30.50 -11.98
CA PHE A 876 4.36 -30.32 -11.85
C PHE A 876 3.75 -30.08 -13.22
N LEU A 877 2.88 -30.98 -13.65
CA LEU A 877 2.18 -30.91 -14.93
C LEU A 877 0.73 -30.53 -14.70
N LEU A 878 0.25 -29.49 -15.37
CA LEU A 878 -1.14 -29.07 -15.26
C LEU A 878 -2.03 -29.93 -16.17
N SER A 879 -3.11 -30.48 -15.62
CA SER A 879 -4.15 -31.12 -16.42
C SER A 879 -5.05 -30.07 -17.08
N GLU A 880 -4.99 -29.94 -18.40
CA GLU A 880 -5.85 -29.01 -19.16
C GLU A 880 -7.30 -29.54 -19.27
N ASP A 881 -7.46 -30.84 -19.50
CA ASP A 881 -8.75 -31.51 -19.76
C ASP A 881 -9.46 -32.03 -18.49
N GLY A 882 -8.84 -31.84 -17.32
CA GLY A 882 -9.36 -32.25 -16.02
C GLY A 882 -9.26 -33.76 -15.74
N SER A 883 -10.08 -34.24 -14.80
CA SER A 883 -10.09 -35.62 -14.31
C SER A 883 -10.76 -36.62 -15.29
N GLY A 884 -11.56 -36.12 -16.24
CA GLY A 884 -12.38 -36.95 -17.13
C GLY A 884 -11.59 -37.85 -18.08
N LYS A 885 -10.45 -37.38 -18.60
CA LYS A 885 -9.53 -38.21 -19.42
C LYS A 885 -9.00 -39.39 -18.61
N GLY A 886 -8.53 -39.14 -17.39
CA GLY A 886 -8.04 -40.15 -16.48
C GLY A 886 -9.10 -41.14 -16.03
N ALA A 887 -10.34 -40.68 -15.80
CA ALA A 887 -11.47 -41.55 -15.51
C ALA A 887 -11.70 -42.57 -16.63
N ALA A 888 -11.73 -42.11 -17.88
CA ALA A 888 -11.86 -42.98 -19.05
C ALA A 888 -10.67 -43.95 -19.21
N LEU A 889 -9.44 -43.52 -18.92
CA LEU A 889 -8.27 -44.39 -18.91
C LEU A 889 -8.39 -45.49 -17.85
N ILE A 890 -8.86 -45.15 -16.65
CA ILE A 890 -9.12 -46.14 -15.58
C ILE A 890 -10.22 -47.10 -16.01
N THR A 891 -11.29 -46.62 -16.63
CA THR A 891 -12.37 -47.45 -17.20
C THR A 891 -11.83 -48.43 -18.23
N ALA A 892 -10.95 -47.98 -19.14
CA ALA A 892 -10.32 -48.84 -20.13
C ALA A 892 -9.50 -49.96 -19.49
N VAL A 893 -8.72 -49.63 -18.44
CA VAL A 893 -7.96 -50.62 -17.66
C VAL A 893 -8.92 -51.58 -16.94
N GLY A 894 -10.02 -51.08 -16.36
CA GLY A 894 -11.03 -51.89 -15.68
C GLY A 894 -11.71 -52.91 -16.61
N CYS A 895 -12.09 -52.50 -17.83
CA CYS A 895 -12.63 -53.40 -18.84
C CYS A 895 -11.62 -54.50 -19.19
N ARG A 896 -10.36 -54.12 -19.44
CA ARG A 896 -9.29 -55.07 -19.79
C ARG A 896 -9.02 -56.09 -18.66
N LEU A 897 -9.07 -55.66 -17.40
CA LEU A 897 -8.89 -56.57 -16.26
C LEU A 897 -10.05 -57.57 -16.15
N ARG A 898 -11.30 -57.13 -16.36
CA ARG A 898 -12.46 -58.04 -16.42
C ARG A 898 -12.31 -59.08 -17.53
N ASP A 899 -11.84 -58.68 -18.72
CA ASP A 899 -11.64 -59.59 -19.85
C ASP A 899 -10.50 -60.60 -19.61
N ALA A 900 -9.48 -60.22 -18.84
CA ALA A 900 -8.36 -61.10 -18.49
C ALA A 900 -8.69 -62.10 -17.36
N GLU A 901 -9.70 -61.81 -16.53
CA GLU A 901 -10.20 -62.75 -15.50
C GLU A 901 -11.23 -63.75 -16.06
N GLN A 902 -11.82 -63.45 -17.23
CA GLN A 902 -12.78 -64.32 -17.92
C GLN A 902 -12.14 -65.29 -18.93
N ASN A 903 -10.87 -65.10 -19.26
CA ASN A 903 -10.06 -65.98 -20.12
C ASN A 903 -8.99 -66.69 -19.28
#